data_AF-A0A2N2MIU2-F1
#
_entry.id   AF-A0A2N2MIU2-F1
#
_cell.length_a   1.000
_cell.length_b   1.000
_cell.length_c   1.000
_cell.angle_alpha   90.00
_cell.angle_beta   90.00
_cell.angle_gamma   90.00
#
_symmetry.space_group_name_H-M   'P 1'
#
loop_
_entity.id
_entity.type
_entity.pdbx_description
1 polymer ?
#
loop_
_entity_poly.entity_id
_entity_poly.type
_entity_poly.pdbx_seq_one_letter_code
_entity_poly.pdbx_strand_id
1 'polypeptide(L)'
;MPKDLTRWYLPIYLLLNTLALVIAGLAMLAANAGFQSNARATLTTAVFVLAGLVFFAGLWFAKRIKTEQAFANKGSNYKFQITLNLVFGLFFALTWGLAWLPAQKTGTYYYYFIGIQPLLAWAAFASGLALLFSLTLSKGFSLENGLAYWRRQKTTLRIALIALVIFGLVAAVIAWLKIWASNEPYWYGAGVPLLIWQLYVLMLAAVLLRQIRFDWPRHTDVLLFFVIWGVSAYFWINQPLQASFFFTPPLPPNNEFYPFADLETFDRASQYALIGQGINNGIFFDRTLYIAFLVYLHTFFGQNYELLMKIQAGLLAVFPAVIYLIAKTLHSRPAGLISAALVSWRGINALAAMAWIDTSTAKHMLTDFPTALGLAIFCLFLIQWIKDPQKNWYKAALGAGTLGLTSLLRPHVMAILVVFLPLVILVARPKWRQGLAVASLGFLVFFASISPWMFFSGNDISIIDLYATRIRNVIKQRYIPPEQAQTPTQTVKPVLPVNPVLPPAAVQSKQPVQVPFQVNHFFNNLQTSALGLPLAPQLLNIRETVKSGETVWQSGWQGTLSHHANIMLWIGLGLTALGIGSAVQKSRWAGVALPAVFLIYSAANALSRTSGGRYLVPMDWIMFLFFGLGLAVLLEAGQAFFNRKAAQAESAPPAAGKVRQVHWAAKALGILALFGLIGGLIPFSQTIHPLRYQPLTQDELLDRLSKFLPETGLNKQTIAAFLQDENAALIQGAALYPRFLYQGEGFPSWPPYEKVEYPRTIFVLIGPQLNEANIVLPGPNPQIIPHDSDVIVLGCSNGVTFDALLVVLNEQALYKMQPERPLECPVREPICNNNKKCQ
;
A
#
# COMPACT_ATOMS: atom_id res chain seq x y z
N MET A 1 -28.65 38.22 -13.71
CA MET A 1 -27.61 38.82 -12.83
C MET A 1 -28.06 40.24 -12.49
N PRO A 2 -27.67 40.83 -11.34
CA PRO A 2 -27.67 42.29 -11.26
C PRO A 2 -26.76 42.79 -12.40
N LYS A 3 -27.26 43.69 -13.25
CA LYS A 3 -26.53 44.20 -14.43
C LYS A 3 -25.21 44.89 -14.05
N ASP A 4 -25.06 45.26 -12.78
CA ASP A 4 -23.92 46.03 -12.27
C ASP A 4 -22.66 45.19 -12.00
N LEU A 5 -22.79 43.91 -11.65
CA LEU A 5 -21.62 43.06 -11.40
C LEU A 5 -20.90 42.69 -12.70
N THR A 6 -21.64 42.48 -13.80
CA THR A 6 -21.11 42.18 -15.13
C THR A 6 -20.22 43.28 -15.72
N ARG A 7 -20.30 44.52 -15.20
CA ARG A 7 -19.58 45.71 -15.68
C ARG A 7 -18.10 45.79 -15.27
N TRP A 8 -17.68 44.93 -14.33
CA TRP A 8 -16.33 44.98 -13.78
C TRP A 8 -15.56 43.68 -13.96
N TYR A 9 -16.13 42.65 -14.61
CA TYR A 9 -15.46 41.35 -14.71
C TYR A 9 -14.18 41.44 -15.54
N LEU A 10 -14.26 41.97 -16.76
CA LEU A 10 -13.09 42.05 -17.64
C LEU A 10 -12.03 43.04 -17.11
N PRO A 11 -12.40 44.23 -16.58
CA PRO A 11 -11.44 45.11 -15.91
C PRO A 11 -10.73 44.47 -14.70
N ILE A 12 -11.46 43.76 -13.83
CA ILE A 12 -10.87 43.08 -12.66
C ILE A 12 -9.94 41.94 -13.11
N TYR A 13 -10.34 41.15 -14.10
CA TYR A 13 -9.48 40.11 -14.69
C TYR A 13 -8.15 40.68 -15.17
N LEU A 14 -8.20 41.78 -15.94
CA LEU A 14 -7.01 42.41 -16.50
C LEU A 14 -6.13 43.03 -15.40
N LEU A 15 -6.72 43.66 -14.38
CA LEU A 15 -5.98 44.24 -13.26
C LEU A 15 -5.25 43.17 -12.41
N LEU A 16 -5.91 42.03 -12.13
CA LEU A 16 -5.28 40.90 -11.46
C LEU A 16 -4.13 40.30 -12.29
N ASN A 17 -4.28 40.24 -13.62
CA ASN A 17 -3.22 39.80 -14.52
C ASN A 17 -2.05 40.77 -14.55
N THR A 18 -2.29 42.08 -14.54
CA THR A 18 -1.23 43.10 -14.41
C THR A 18 -0.44 42.88 -13.13
N LEU A 19 -1.11 42.73 -11.99
CA LEU A 19 -0.44 42.50 -10.70
C LEU A 19 0.42 41.23 -10.74
N ALA A 20 -0.13 40.15 -11.29
CA ALA A 20 0.59 38.88 -11.42
C ALA A 20 1.79 38.97 -12.39
N LEU A 21 1.69 39.74 -13.49
CA LEU A 21 2.82 40.02 -14.39
C LEU A 21 3.92 40.82 -13.70
N VAL A 22 3.56 41.82 -12.87
CA VAL A 22 4.52 42.60 -12.09
C VAL A 22 5.26 41.68 -11.10
N ILE A 23 4.55 40.80 -10.40
CA ILE A 23 5.16 39.81 -9.48
C ILE A 23 6.10 38.87 -10.26
N ALA A 24 5.69 38.37 -11.43
CA ALA A 24 6.53 37.53 -12.26
C ALA A 24 7.80 38.28 -12.73
N GLY A 25 7.66 39.53 -13.17
CA GLY A 25 8.78 40.39 -13.55
C GLY A 25 9.77 40.63 -12.40
N LEU A 26 9.26 40.88 -11.19
CA LEU A 26 10.08 41.03 -9.97
C LEU A 26 10.79 39.73 -9.59
N ALA A 27 10.11 38.59 -9.68
CA ALA A 27 10.72 37.28 -9.44
C ALA A 27 11.83 36.96 -10.46
N MET A 28 11.62 37.32 -11.73
CA MET A 28 12.66 37.20 -12.76
C MET A 28 13.85 38.12 -12.49
N LEU A 29 13.63 39.36 -12.03
CA LEU A 29 14.70 40.27 -11.61
C LEU A 29 15.53 39.67 -10.46
N ALA A 30 14.86 39.13 -9.43
CA ALA A 30 15.53 38.52 -8.30
C ALA A 30 16.38 37.28 -8.69
N ALA A 31 15.86 36.46 -9.62
CA ALA A 31 16.58 35.31 -10.17
C ALA A 31 17.79 35.70 -11.04
N ASN A 32 17.84 36.94 -11.54
CA ASN A 32 18.90 37.44 -12.44
C ASN A 32 20.13 37.98 -11.71
N ALA A 33 20.12 38.10 -10.37
CA ALA A 33 21.21 38.72 -9.61
C ALA A 33 22.58 38.00 -9.71
N GLY A 34 22.62 36.75 -10.20
CA GLY A 34 23.84 35.94 -10.29
C GLY A 34 24.45 35.73 -11.69
N PHE A 35 23.76 36.09 -12.79
CA PHE A 35 24.24 35.83 -14.16
C PHE A 35 23.73 36.90 -15.13
N GLN A 36 24.65 37.71 -15.68
CA GLN A 36 24.32 38.76 -16.65
C GLN A 36 24.15 38.20 -18.06
N SER A 37 22.90 38.03 -18.51
CA SER A 37 22.56 37.70 -19.89
C SER A 37 21.61 38.76 -20.46
N ASN A 38 22.00 39.40 -21.56
CA ASN A 38 21.19 40.42 -22.25
C ASN A 38 19.78 39.89 -22.60
N ALA A 39 19.67 38.63 -23.00
CA ALA A 39 18.39 38.01 -23.35
C ALA A 39 17.41 37.96 -22.16
N ARG A 40 17.91 37.77 -20.93
CA ARG A 40 17.06 37.76 -19.73
C ARG A 40 16.62 39.16 -19.33
N ALA A 41 17.51 40.15 -19.44
CA ALA A 41 17.14 41.55 -19.22
C ALA A 41 16.04 41.99 -20.20
N THR A 42 16.21 41.69 -21.50
CA THR A 42 15.19 41.96 -22.52
C THR A 42 13.87 41.26 -22.22
N LEU A 43 13.90 39.99 -21.84
CA LEU A 43 12.70 39.23 -21.48
C LEU A 43 11.99 39.86 -20.28
N THR A 44 12.70 40.16 -19.20
CA THR A 44 12.16 40.82 -18.01
C THR A 44 11.55 42.18 -18.34
N THR A 45 12.21 43.02 -19.14
CA THR A 45 11.67 44.29 -19.61
C THR A 45 10.39 44.09 -20.43
N ALA A 46 10.36 43.09 -21.31
CA ALA A 46 9.17 42.75 -22.09
C ALA A 46 7.98 42.33 -21.18
N VAL A 47 8.23 41.64 -20.06
CA VAL A 47 7.17 41.31 -19.07
C VAL A 47 6.56 42.57 -18.46
N PHE A 48 7.38 43.56 -18.08
CA PHE A 48 6.88 44.82 -17.53
C PHE A 48 6.12 45.65 -18.58
N VAL A 49 6.58 45.66 -19.83
CA VAL A 49 5.84 46.30 -20.94
C VAL A 49 4.48 45.61 -21.14
N LEU A 50 4.44 44.28 -21.14
CA LEU A 50 3.20 43.51 -21.22
C LEU A 50 2.26 43.84 -20.04
N ALA A 51 2.79 43.94 -18.82
CA ALA A 51 2.01 44.33 -17.65
C ALA A 51 1.33 45.71 -17.84
N GLY A 52 2.10 46.68 -18.36
CA GLY A 52 1.59 48.01 -18.71
C GLY A 52 0.49 47.96 -19.77
N LEU A 53 0.69 47.20 -20.86
CA LEU A 53 -0.31 47.04 -21.91
C LEU A 53 -1.61 46.40 -21.39
N VAL A 54 -1.51 45.34 -20.57
CA VAL A 54 -2.67 44.68 -19.95
C VAL A 54 -3.41 45.64 -19.00
N PHE A 55 -2.68 46.48 -18.27
CA PHE A 55 -3.26 47.49 -17.39
C PHE A 55 -4.05 48.55 -18.17
N PHE A 56 -3.45 49.12 -19.21
CA PHE A 56 -4.11 50.10 -20.07
C PHE A 56 -5.32 49.51 -20.82
N ALA A 57 -5.23 48.25 -21.26
CA ALA A 57 -6.37 47.53 -21.81
C ALA A 57 -7.50 47.40 -20.77
N GLY A 58 -7.19 47.09 -19.51
CA GLY A 58 -8.14 47.06 -18.40
C GLY A 58 -8.87 48.40 -18.21
N LEU A 59 -8.13 49.51 -18.19
CA LEU A 59 -8.68 50.87 -18.10
C LEU A 59 -9.54 51.24 -19.31
N TRP A 60 -9.15 50.78 -20.50
CA TRP A 60 -9.90 51.02 -21.74
C TRP A 60 -11.25 50.28 -21.74
N PHE A 61 -11.26 49.01 -21.35
CA PHE A 61 -12.49 48.22 -21.25
C PHE A 61 -13.42 48.73 -20.13
N ALA A 62 -12.87 49.21 -19.01
CA ALA A 62 -13.67 49.80 -17.93
C ALA A 62 -14.50 51.02 -18.38
N LYS A 63 -14.05 51.72 -19.43
CA LYS A 63 -14.77 52.88 -20.00
C LYS A 63 -15.80 52.52 -21.09
N ARG A 64 -15.83 51.28 -21.62
CA ARG A 64 -16.70 50.88 -22.75
C ARG A 64 -17.72 49.78 -22.39
N ILE A 65 -18.82 50.21 -21.78
CA ILE A 65 -19.94 49.36 -21.30
C ILE A 65 -20.56 48.50 -22.42
N LYS A 66 -20.77 49.04 -23.63
CA LYS A 66 -21.42 48.31 -24.74
C LYS A 66 -20.58 47.11 -25.22
N THR A 67 -19.26 47.25 -25.27
CA THR A 67 -18.35 46.19 -25.74
C THR A 67 -18.27 45.05 -24.72
N GLU A 68 -18.27 45.37 -23.44
CA GLU A 68 -18.27 44.38 -22.35
C GLU A 68 -19.58 43.58 -22.33
N GLN A 69 -20.73 44.24 -22.51
CA GLN A 69 -22.03 43.57 -22.62
C GLN A 69 -22.09 42.64 -23.84
N ALA A 70 -21.54 43.05 -24.99
CA ALA A 70 -21.45 42.19 -26.17
C ALA A 70 -20.58 40.94 -25.94
N PHE A 71 -19.45 41.11 -25.24
CA PHE A 71 -18.57 40.00 -24.87
C PHE A 71 -19.24 39.04 -23.87
N ALA A 72 -19.90 39.56 -22.84
CA ALA A 72 -20.66 38.76 -21.88
C ALA A 72 -21.81 37.99 -22.55
N ASN A 73 -22.53 38.61 -23.49
CA ASN A 73 -23.61 37.97 -24.23
C ASN A 73 -23.09 36.85 -25.15
N LYS A 74 -21.98 37.06 -25.87
CA LYS A 74 -21.37 36.00 -26.70
C LYS A 74 -20.77 34.89 -25.83
N GLY A 75 -20.15 35.27 -24.72
CA GLY A 75 -19.66 34.38 -23.68
C GLY A 75 -20.74 33.62 -22.94
N SER A 76 -22.02 33.95 -23.11
CA SER A 76 -23.16 33.22 -22.54
C SER A 76 -23.62 32.02 -23.38
N ASN A 77 -23.11 31.87 -24.62
CA ASN A 77 -23.44 30.75 -25.51
C ASN A 77 -22.81 29.43 -25.05
N TYR A 78 -23.65 28.40 -24.83
CA TYR A 78 -23.24 27.09 -24.32
C TYR A 78 -22.12 26.40 -25.11
N LYS A 79 -22.17 26.38 -26.46
CA LYS A 79 -21.13 25.75 -27.28
C LYS A 79 -19.80 26.50 -27.16
N PHE A 80 -19.86 27.82 -27.25
CA PHE A 80 -18.68 28.68 -27.13
C PHE A 80 -18.04 28.61 -25.73
N GLN A 81 -18.85 28.46 -24.68
CA GLN A 81 -18.38 28.26 -23.31
C GLN A 81 -17.69 26.93 -23.08
N ILE A 82 -18.22 25.83 -23.64
CA ILE A 82 -17.53 24.54 -23.56
C ILE A 82 -16.15 24.65 -24.19
N THR A 83 -16.06 25.24 -25.39
CA THR A 83 -14.78 25.48 -26.06
C THR A 83 -13.84 26.34 -25.22
N LEU A 84 -14.31 27.49 -24.68
CA LEU A 84 -13.49 28.34 -23.81
C LEU A 84 -13.02 27.64 -22.54
N ASN A 85 -13.91 26.90 -21.86
CA ASN A 85 -13.57 26.15 -20.66
C ASN A 85 -12.55 25.04 -20.95
N LEU A 86 -12.68 24.36 -22.09
CA LEU A 86 -11.71 23.35 -22.53
C LEU A 86 -10.36 24.00 -22.86
N VAL A 87 -10.34 25.09 -23.63
CA VAL A 87 -9.10 25.78 -24.01
C VAL A 87 -8.39 26.35 -22.78
N PHE A 88 -9.08 27.12 -21.94
CA PHE A 88 -8.48 27.67 -20.72
C PHE A 88 -8.13 26.57 -19.71
N GLY A 89 -8.94 25.52 -19.61
CA GLY A 89 -8.66 24.37 -18.75
C GLY A 89 -7.41 23.60 -19.17
N LEU A 90 -7.26 23.32 -20.47
CA LEU A 90 -6.08 22.65 -21.03
C LEU A 90 -4.84 23.55 -20.93
N PHE A 91 -4.98 24.84 -21.25
CA PHE A 91 -3.86 25.78 -21.16
C PHE A 91 -3.44 26.00 -19.70
N PHE A 92 -4.38 26.05 -18.76
CA PHE A 92 -4.11 26.04 -17.33
C PHE A 92 -3.39 24.78 -16.90
N ALA A 93 -3.88 23.60 -17.27
CA ALA A 93 -3.25 22.34 -16.93
C ALA A 93 -1.82 22.26 -17.46
N LEU A 94 -1.57 22.71 -18.70
CA LEU A 94 -0.25 22.74 -19.31
C LEU A 94 0.69 23.70 -18.59
N THR A 95 0.29 24.97 -18.46
CA THR A 95 1.13 26.03 -17.87
C THR A 95 1.38 25.80 -16.38
N TRP A 96 0.39 25.31 -15.64
CA TRP A 96 0.55 24.85 -14.26
C TRP A 96 1.51 23.67 -14.17
N GLY A 97 1.34 22.68 -15.05
CA GLY A 97 2.21 21.51 -15.13
C GLY A 97 3.68 21.89 -15.33
N LEU A 98 3.93 22.84 -16.23
CA LEU A 98 5.27 23.39 -16.47
C LEU A 98 5.75 24.25 -15.29
N ALA A 99 4.91 25.11 -14.71
CA ALA A 99 5.31 25.97 -13.59
C ALA A 99 5.82 25.18 -12.37
N TRP A 100 5.28 23.99 -12.13
CA TRP A 100 5.65 23.12 -11.00
C TRP A 100 6.54 21.93 -11.39
N LEU A 101 6.99 21.87 -12.64
CA LEU A 101 7.96 20.87 -13.09
C LEU A 101 9.31 21.13 -12.42
N PRO A 102 9.95 20.13 -11.80
CA PRO A 102 11.32 20.28 -11.31
C PRO A 102 12.27 20.66 -12.45
N ALA A 103 12.98 21.78 -12.31
CA ALA A 103 13.86 22.30 -13.35
C ALA A 103 14.92 21.28 -13.80
N GLN A 104 15.34 20.40 -12.88
CA GLN A 104 16.31 19.32 -13.13
C GLN A 104 15.89 18.40 -14.28
N LYS A 105 14.58 18.25 -14.54
CA LYS A 105 14.06 17.41 -15.64
C LYS A 105 14.29 17.99 -17.03
N THR A 106 14.67 19.26 -17.12
CA THR A 106 14.91 19.92 -18.41
C THR A 106 16.34 19.75 -18.93
N GLY A 107 17.20 19.07 -18.17
CA GLY A 107 18.57 18.74 -18.58
C GLY A 107 19.36 19.98 -18.96
N THR A 108 19.84 20.04 -20.21
CA THR A 108 20.62 21.16 -20.76
C THR A 108 19.89 22.51 -20.67
N TYR A 109 18.56 22.52 -20.59
CA TYR A 109 17.77 23.74 -20.49
C TYR A 109 17.51 24.22 -19.06
N TYR A 110 18.11 23.59 -18.04
CA TYR A 110 17.90 23.87 -16.61
C TYR A 110 17.84 25.36 -16.27
N TYR A 111 18.88 26.11 -16.63
CA TYR A 111 18.98 27.54 -16.32
C TYR A 111 17.98 28.39 -17.11
N TYR A 112 17.67 28.02 -18.36
CA TYR A 112 16.64 28.71 -19.14
C TYR A 112 15.26 28.49 -18.53
N PHE A 113 14.97 27.27 -18.10
CA PHE A 113 13.71 26.89 -17.48
C PHE A 113 13.43 27.66 -16.18
N ILE A 114 14.42 27.75 -15.29
CA ILE A 114 14.31 28.56 -14.06
C ILE A 114 13.99 30.02 -14.39
N GLY A 115 14.60 30.58 -15.43
CA GLY A 115 14.37 31.96 -15.85
C GLY A 115 12.93 32.22 -16.33
N ILE A 116 12.31 31.26 -17.02
CA ILE A 116 10.93 31.38 -17.53
C ILE A 116 9.87 30.87 -16.55
N GLN A 117 10.26 30.18 -15.47
CA GLN A 117 9.33 29.59 -14.52
C GLN A 117 8.36 30.62 -13.90
N PRO A 118 8.77 31.86 -13.54
CA PRO A 118 7.82 32.88 -13.09
C PRO A 118 6.77 33.25 -14.14
N LEU A 119 7.14 33.24 -15.42
CA LEU A 119 6.20 33.47 -16.53
C LEU A 119 5.23 32.30 -16.72
N LEU A 120 5.71 31.07 -16.55
CA LEU A 120 4.84 29.88 -16.58
C LEU A 120 3.85 29.90 -15.40
N ALA A 121 4.29 30.28 -14.21
CA ALA A 121 3.42 30.46 -13.05
C ALA A 121 2.39 31.57 -13.26
N TRP A 122 2.80 32.69 -13.88
CA TRP A 122 1.86 33.72 -14.31
C TRP A 122 0.86 33.19 -15.35
N ALA A 123 1.31 32.48 -16.38
CA ALA A 123 0.43 31.95 -17.42
C ALA A 123 -0.59 30.95 -16.84
N ALA A 124 -0.17 30.16 -15.85
CA ALA A 124 -1.06 29.30 -15.07
C ALA A 124 -2.08 30.13 -14.28
N PHE A 125 -1.63 31.15 -13.56
CA PHE A 125 -2.56 32.05 -12.86
C PHE A 125 -3.56 32.72 -13.82
N ALA A 126 -3.09 33.27 -14.95
CA ALA A 126 -3.87 33.98 -15.94
C ALA A 126 -4.95 33.11 -16.59
N SER A 127 -4.59 31.87 -16.93
CA SER A 127 -5.47 30.90 -17.57
C SER A 127 -6.44 30.25 -16.58
N GLY A 128 -6.00 29.96 -15.36
CA GLY A 128 -6.87 29.52 -14.28
C GLY A 128 -7.89 30.60 -13.90
N LEU A 129 -7.46 31.85 -13.84
CA LEU A 129 -8.34 32.99 -13.65
C LEU A 129 -9.32 33.10 -14.83
N ALA A 130 -8.86 33.00 -16.09
CA ALA A 130 -9.73 33.03 -17.27
C ALA A 130 -10.79 31.93 -17.24
N LEU A 131 -10.43 30.72 -16.78
CA LEU A 131 -11.36 29.61 -16.57
C LEU A 131 -12.40 29.92 -15.48
N LEU A 132 -11.98 30.53 -14.36
CA LEU A 132 -12.92 30.98 -13.34
C LEU A 132 -13.88 32.03 -13.91
N PHE A 133 -13.38 32.97 -14.72
CA PHE A 133 -14.19 33.97 -15.40
C PHE A 133 -15.17 33.36 -16.43
N SER A 134 -14.76 32.36 -17.21
CA SER A 134 -15.69 31.68 -18.13
C SER A 134 -16.75 30.85 -17.39
N LEU A 135 -16.41 30.27 -16.25
CA LEU A 135 -17.36 29.60 -15.36
C LEU A 135 -18.36 30.58 -14.72
N THR A 136 -17.93 31.80 -14.36
CA THR A 136 -18.82 32.82 -13.80
C THR A 136 -19.80 33.35 -14.83
N LEU A 137 -19.36 33.54 -16.08
CA LEU A 137 -20.20 33.97 -17.21
C LEU A 137 -21.24 32.91 -17.58
N SER A 138 -20.89 31.62 -17.46
CA SER A 138 -21.76 30.50 -17.87
C SER A 138 -22.81 30.11 -16.86
N LYS A 139 -22.41 29.96 -15.60
CA LYS A 139 -23.29 29.41 -14.56
C LYS A 139 -23.72 30.44 -13.51
N GLY A 140 -23.16 31.64 -13.59
CA GLY A 140 -23.33 32.71 -12.63
C GLY A 140 -22.51 32.47 -11.37
N PHE A 141 -21.89 33.54 -10.85
CA PHE A 141 -21.29 33.54 -9.51
C PHE A 141 -22.32 34.03 -8.48
N SER A 142 -22.41 33.34 -7.34
CA SER A 142 -23.21 33.78 -6.19
C SER A 142 -22.42 33.56 -4.91
N LEU A 143 -21.86 34.66 -4.38
CA LEU A 143 -21.23 34.70 -3.05
C LEU A 143 -22.22 34.24 -1.98
N GLU A 144 -23.49 34.66 -2.09
CA GLU A 144 -24.55 34.27 -1.18
C GLU A 144 -24.77 32.76 -1.17
N ASN A 145 -24.80 32.10 -2.33
CA ASN A 145 -24.99 30.64 -2.40
C ASN A 145 -23.80 29.88 -1.81
N GLY A 146 -22.57 30.33 -2.08
CA GLY A 146 -21.37 29.72 -1.52
C GLY A 146 -21.28 29.90 0.00
N LEU A 147 -21.56 31.11 0.50
CA LEU A 147 -21.64 31.35 1.94
C LEU A 147 -22.81 30.59 2.59
N ALA A 148 -23.95 30.48 1.91
CA ALA A 148 -25.08 29.68 2.37
C ALA A 148 -24.73 28.19 2.45
N TYR A 149 -23.96 27.65 1.51
CA TYR A 149 -23.43 26.29 1.59
C TYR A 149 -22.61 26.10 2.87
N TRP A 150 -21.61 26.96 3.11
CA TRP A 150 -20.79 26.85 4.33
C TRP A 150 -21.58 27.08 5.62
N ARG A 151 -22.59 27.95 5.61
CA ARG A 151 -23.52 28.12 6.74
C ARG A 151 -24.36 26.87 7.00
N ARG A 152 -24.72 26.09 5.98
CA ARG A 152 -25.37 24.77 6.13
C ARG A 152 -24.38 23.71 6.62
N GLN A 153 -23.10 23.84 6.27
CA GLN A 153 -22.00 22.96 6.68
C GLN A 153 -21.40 23.30 8.06
N LYS A 154 -22.07 24.09 8.91
CA LYS A 154 -21.55 24.48 10.24
C LYS A 154 -21.12 23.28 11.10
N THR A 155 -21.87 22.19 11.08
CA THR A 155 -21.52 20.96 11.82
C THR A 155 -20.25 20.32 11.28
N THR A 156 -20.13 20.23 9.94
CA THR A 156 -18.91 19.76 9.26
C THR A 156 -17.70 20.58 9.68
N LEU A 157 -17.81 21.92 9.63
CA LEU A 157 -16.72 22.82 10.00
C LEU A 157 -16.35 22.72 11.49
N ARG A 158 -17.33 22.60 12.39
CA ARG A 158 -17.07 22.42 13.83
C ARG A 158 -16.32 21.13 14.11
N ILE A 159 -16.75 20.01 13.51
CA ILE A 159 -16.11 18.71 13.70
C ILE A 159 -14.73 18.70 13.03
N ALA A 160 -14.58 19.33 11.86
CA ALA A 160 -13.29 19.49 11.22
C ALA A 160 -12.33 20.31 12.08
N LEU A 161 -12.79 21.39 12.72
CA LEU A 161 -12.00 22.16 13.66
C LEU A 161 -11.57 21.30 14.87
N ILE A 162 -12.49 20.53 15.46
CA ILE A 162 -12.16 19.61 16.55
C ILE A 162 -11.11 18.58 16.11
N ALA A 163 -11.29 17.96 14.94
CA ALA A 163 -10.33 16.99 14.41
C ALA A 163 -8.96 17.63 14.15
N LEU A 164 -8.93 18.86 13.62
CA LEU A 164 -7.69 19.61 13.38
C LEU A 164 -6.99 19.99 14.69
N VAL A 165 -7.74 20.37 15.74
CA VAL A 165 -7.21 20.59 17.09
C VAL A 165 -6.62 19.30 17.64
N ILE A 166 -7.31 18.16 17.48
CA ILE A 166 -6.77 16.85 17.88
C ILE A 166 -5.46 16.54 17.13
N PHE A 167 -5.40 16.78 15.82
CA PHE A 167 -4.16 16.63 15.05
C PHE A 167 -3.06 17.57 15.56
N GLY A 168 -3.39 18.82 15.91
CA GLY A 168 -2.51 19.78 16.58
C GLY A 168 -1.94 19.26 17.89
N LEU A 169 -2.80 18.73 18.76
CA LEU A 169 -2.41 18.15 20.05
C LEU A 169 -1.53 16.91 19.86
N VAL A 170 -1.88 16.02 18.93
CA VAL A 170 -1.07 14.84 18.59
C VAL A 170 0.30 15.26 18.09
N ALA A 171 0.38 16.23 17.18
CA ALA A 171 1.64 16.77 16.68
C ALA A 171 2.47 17.43 17.79
N ALA A 172 1.83 18.16 18.71
CA ALA A 172 2.49 18.75 19.87
C ALA A 172 3.05 17.68 20.82
N VAL A 173 2.31 16.59 21.06
CA VAL A 173 2.78 15.44 21.87
C VAL A 173 3.96 14.75 21.19
N ILE A 174 3.89 14.52 19.88
CA ILE A 174 5.00 13.97 19.08
C ILE A 174 6.25 14.86 19.21
N ALA A 175 6.07 16.17 19.10
CA ALA A 175 7.14 17.17 19.24
C ALA A 175 7.75 17.18 20.64
N TRP A 176 6.92 17.17 21.67
CA TRP A 176 7.33 17.21 23.06
C TRP A 176 8.10 15.94 23.47
N LEU A 177 7.60 14.77 23.05
CA LEU A 177 8.20 13.46 23.35
C LEU A 177 9.35 13.08 22.40
N LYS A 178 9.61 13.87 21.35
CA LYS A 178 10.65 13.62 20.33
C LYS A 178 10.58 12.21 19.74
N ILE A 179 9.36 11.77 19.40
CA ILE A 179 9.05 10.41 18.95
C ILE A 179 9.96 9.96 17.78
N TRP A 180 10.38 10.88 16.90
CA TRP A 180 11.28 10.59 15.76
C TRP A 180 12.70 10.15 16.15
N ALA A 181 13.19 10.46 17.35
CA ALA A 181 14.57 10.21 17.77
C ALA A 181 14.74 8.85 18.48
N SER A 182 13.81 7.93 18.29
CA SER A 182 13.78 6.68 19.02
C SER A 182 14.58 5.57 18.35
N ASN A 183 15.48 4.94 19.12
CA ASN A 183 16.24 3.75 18.70
C ASN A 183 15.50 2.45 19.07
N GLU A 184 14.22 2.36 18.70
CA GLU A 184 13.41 1.16 18.93
C GLU A 184 13.54 0.17 17.76
N PRO A 185 13.61 -1.14 18.03
CA PRO A 185 13.52 -2.15 16.97
C PRO A 185 12.13 -2.11 16.32
N TYR A 186 12.04 -2.58 15.07
CA TYR A 186 10.79 -2.58 14.29
C TYR A 186 10.14 -1.19 14.12
N TRP A 187 11.01 -0.19 13.96
CA TRP A 187 10.67 1.21 13.70
C TRP A 187 10.92 1.56 12.24
N TYR A 188 9.85 1.81 11.47
CA TYR A 188 9.94 2.05 10.03
C TYR A 188 9.42 3.44 9.65
N GLY A 189 9.75 3.87 8.42
CA GLY A 189 9.41 5.19 7.88
C GLY A 189 7.92 5.37 7.52
N ALA A 190 7.64 6.51 6.89
CA ALA A 190 6.31 6.93 6.45
C ALA A 190 5.61 5.94 5.49
N GLY A 191 4.28 6.03 5.44
CA GLY A 191 3.45 5.30 4.48
C GLY A 191 3.68 5.73 3.03
N VAL A 192 3.01 5.04 2.10
CA VAL A 192 3.17 5.26 0.65
C VAL A 192 2.71 6.69 0.28
N PRO A 193 3.55 7.50 -0.40
CA PRO A 193 3.19 8.86 -0.76
C PRO A 193 2.09 8.90 -1.84
N LEU A 194 1.17 9.84 -1.70
CA LEU A 194 0.38 10.37 -2.82
C LEU A 194 1.13 11.51 -3.50
N LEU A 195 1.14 11.50 -4.83
CA LEU A 195 1.82 12.53 -5.62
C LEU A 195 0.84 13.67 -5.94
N ILE A 196 1.32 14.91 -5.88
CA ILE A 196 0.47 16.10 -6.05
C ILE A 196 -0.18 16.17 -7.45
N TRP A 197 0.51 15.69 -8.49
CA TRP A 197 -0.04 15.65 -9.84
C TRP A 197 -1.25 14.72 -9.96
N GLN A 198 -1.33 13.66 -9.16
CA GLN A 198 -2.46 12.72 -9.14
C GLN A 198 -3.73 13.45 -8.66
N LEU A 199 -3.58 14.40 -7.73
CA LEU A 199 -4.68 15.24 -7.28
C LEU A 199 -5.13 16.22 -8.37
N TYR A 200 -4.19 16.81 -9.10
CA TYR A 200 -4.53 17.72 -10.19
C TYR A 200 -5.30 17.01 -11.31
N VAL A 201 -4.87 15.80 -11.69
CA VAL A 201 -5.59 14.97 -12.67
C VAL A 201 -7.01 14.69 -12.18
N LEU A 202 -7.21 14.39 -10.90
CA LEU A 202 -8.56 14.20 -10.33
C LEU A 202 -9.41 15.46 -10.36
N MET A 203 -8.85 16.58 -9.95
CA MET A 203 -9.59 17.84 -9.92
C MET A 203 -9.98 18.25 -11.34
N LEU A 204 -9.08 18.11 -12.31
CA LEU A 204 -9.36 18.34 -13.72
C LEU A 204 -10.45 17.39 -14.23
N ALA A 205 -10.31 16.09 -13.99
CA ALA A 205 -11.32 15.10 -14.37
C ALA A 205 -12.69 15.40 -13.76
N ALA A 206 -12.75 15.80 -12.48
CA ALA A 206 -13.99 16.18 -11.81
C ALA A 206 -14.65 17.41 -12.45
N VAL A 207 -13.85 18.40 -12.86
CA VAL A 207 -14.35 19.60 -13.57
C VAL A 207 -14.85 19.24 -14.98
N LEU A 208 -14.15 18.37 -15.70
CA LEU A 208 -14.51 17.94 -17.06
C LEU A 208 -15.75 17.04 -17.06
N LEU A 209 -15.79 16.01 -16.22
CA LEU A 209 -16.92 15.08 -16.11
C LEU A 209 -18.21 15.79 -15.70
N ARG A 210 -18.12 16.91 -14.96
CA ARG A 210 -19.27 17.75 -14.63
C ARG A 210 -19.94 18.38 -15.85
N GLN A 211 -19.25 18.53 -16.98
CA GLN A 211 -19.86 19.05 -18.20
C GLN A 211 -20.79 18.02 -18.86
N ILE A 212 -20.65 16.75 -18.49
CA ILE A 212 -21.43 15.62 -19.01
C ILE A 212 -22.58 15.35 -18.04
N ARG A 213 -23.83 15.37 -18.53
CA ARG A 213 -24.97 14.93 -17.74
C ARG A 213 -25.05 13.41 -17.81
N PHE A 214 -24.85 12.76 -16.68
CA PHE A 214 -25.03 11.31 -16.54
C PHE A 214 -26.35 11.02 -15.82
N ASP A 215 -27.26 10.33 -16.49
CA ASP A 215 -28.40 9.72 -15.83
C ASP A 215 -27.94 8.38 -15.26
N TRP A 216 -28.09 8.21 -13.95
CA TRP A 216 -27.58 7.05 -13.22
C TRP A 216 -28.62 5.90 -13.25
N PRO A 217 -28.43 4.81 -14.00
CA PRO A 217 -29.33 3.66 -13.96
C PRO A 217 -29.35 2.97 -12.58
N ARG A 218 -30.40 2.16 -12.34
CA ARG A 218 -30.65 1.48 -11.05
C ARG A 218 -29.49 0.60 -10.55
N HIS A 219 -28.66 0.07 -11.47
CA HIS A 219 -27.52 -0.81 -11.17
C HIS A 219 -26.16 -0.12 -11.30
N THR A 220 -26.11 1.22 -11.36
CA THR A 220 -24.83 1.92 -11.60
C THR A 220 -23.77 1.59 -10.55
N ASP A 221 -24.16 1.40 -9.30
CA ASP A 221 -23.18 1.16 -8.23
C ASP A 221 -22.47 -0.19 -8.39
N VAL A 222 -23.14 -1.18 -8.99
CA VAL A 222 -22.55 -2.49 -9.33
C VAL A 222 -21.63 -2.33 -10.54
N LEU A 223 -22.07 -1.62 -11.58
CA LEU A 223 -21.22 -1.33 -12.75
C LEU A 223 -19.95 -0.57 -12.34
N LEU A 224 -20.08 0.50 -11.54
CA LEU A 224 -18.96 1.28 -11.05
C LEU A 224 -18.01 0.43 -10.19
N PHE A 225 -18.54 -0.49 -9.37
CA PHE A 225 -17.70 -1.43 -8.62
C PHE A 225 -16.79 -2.25 -9.56
N PHE A 226 -17.38 -2.90 -10.58
CA PHE A 226 -16.61 -3.71 -11.53
C PHE A 226 -15.68 -2.88 -12.42
N VAL A 227 -16.10 -1.68 -12.84
CA VAL A 227 -15.24 -0.76 -13.62
C VAL A 227 -14.05 -0.30 -12.79
N ILE A 228 -14.26 0.12 -11.53
CA ILE A 228 -13.18 0.55 -10.64
C ILE A 228 -12.20 -0.61 -10.38
N TRP A 229 -12.73 -1.81 -10.15
CA TRP A 229 -11.89 -3.00 -10.01
C TRP A 229 -11.11 -3.28 -11.29
N GLY A 230 -11.76 -3.35 -12.46
CA GLY A 230 -11.11 -3.64 -13.73
C GLY A 230 -10.02 -2.63 -14.10
N VAL A 231 -10.28 -1.32 -13.93
CA VAL A 231 -9.28 -0.28 -14.16
C VAL A 231 -8.12 -0.39 -13.17
N SER A 232 -8.39 -0.60 -11.89
CA SER A 232 -7.33 -0.73 -10.88
C SER A 232 -6.50 -2.01 -11.11
N ALA A 233 -7.14 -3.12 -11.43
CA ALA A 233 -6.50 -4.40 -11.74
C ALA A 233 -5.59 -4.25 -12.96
N TYR A 234 -6.07 -3.61 -14.04
CA TYR A 234 -5.25 -3.34 -15.22
C TYR A 234 -3.96 -2.60 -14.87
N PHE A 235 -4.04 -1.52 -14.09
CA PHE A 235 -2.83 -0.77 -13.73
C PHE A 235 -1.91 -1.54 -12.77
N TRP A 236 -2.45 -2.26 -11.80
CA TRP A 236 -1.67 -2.99 -10.80
C TRP A 236 -0.98 -4.24 -11.38
N ILE A 237 -1.66 -4.97 -12.27
CA ILE A 237 -1.07 -6.09 -13.02
C ILE A 237 0.14 -5.59 -13.82
N ASN A 238 -0.04 -4.49 -14.55
CA ASN A 238 0.97 -3.95 -15.47
C ASN A 238 2.13 -3.20 -14.79
N GLN A 239 2.10 -2.96 -13.47
CA GLN A 239 3.31 -2.48 -12.78
C GLN A 239 4.37 -3.59 -12.77
N PRO A 240 5.61 -3.36 -13.22
CA PRO A 240 6.64 -4.41 -13.23
C PRO A 240 7.00 -4.86 -11.81
N LEU A 241 7.32 -6.13 -11.66
CA LEU A 241 7.93 -6.63 -10.43
C LEU A 241 9.36 -6.08 -10.34
N GLN A 242 9.78 -5.62 -9.16
CA GLN A 242 11.10 -5.07 -8.94
C GLN A 242 11.83 -5.83 -7.83
N ALA A 243 13.14 -5.99 -7.99
CA ALA A 243 14.00 -6.51 -6.95
C ALA A 243 13.94 -5.58 -5.73
N SER A 244 13.77 -6.16 -4.55
CA SER A 244 13.65 -5.45 -3.28
C SER A 244 14.25 -6.31 -2.16
N PHE A 245 14.14 -5.88 -0.90
CA PHE A 245 14.48 -6.77 0.21
C PHE A 245 13.65 -8.08 0.19
N PHE A 246 12.44 -8.06 -0.36
CA PHE A 246 11.53 -9.21 -0.36
C PHE A 246 11.58 -10.06 -1.63
N PHE A 247 12.19 -9.55 -2.71
CA PHE A 247 12.37 -10.28 -3.97
C PHE A 247 13.83 -10.19 -4.39
N THR A 248 14.50 -11.34 -4.49
CA THR A 248 15.85 -11.37 -5.06
C THR A 248 15.79 -10.92 -6.52
N PRO A 249 16.84 -10.23 -7.02
CA PRO A 249 16.93 -9.97 -8.45
C PRO A 249 16.92 -11.30 -9.24
N PRO A 250 16.62 -11.25 -10.55
CA PRO A 250 16.74 -12.42 -11.42
C PRO A 250 18.20 -12.90 -11.44
N LEU A 251 18.47 -13.98 -10.70
CA LEU A 251 19.79 -14.59 -10.57
C LEU A 251 19.83 -15.91 -11.35
N PRO A 252 21.01 -16.33 -11.84
CA PRO A 252 21.16 -17.68 -12.38
C PRO A 252 20.81 -18.74 -11.30
N PRO A 253 20.54 -19.99 -11.67
CA PRO A 253 20.57 -20.52 -13.03
C PRO A 253 19.33 -20.15 -13.86
N ASN A 254 18.20 -19.83 -13.22
CA ASN A 254 16.93 -19.64 -13.93
C ASN A 254 16.68 -18.19 -14.41
N ASN A 255 17.36 -17.21 -13.83
CA ASN A 255 17.13 -15.78 -14.08
C ASN A 255 15.66 -15.37 -13.83
N GLU A 256 15.10 -15.84 -12.70
CA GLU A 256 13.74 -15.55 -12.26
C GLU A 256 13.71 -14.78 -10.93
N PHE A 257 12.61 -14.07 -10.68
CA PHE A 257 12.36 -13.50 -9.35
C PHE A 257 11.95 -14.59 -8.37
N TYR A 258 12.63 -14.67 -7.24
CA TYR A 258 12.23 -15.54 -6.13
C TYR A 258 11.92 -14.75 -4.87
N PRO A 259 10.93 -15.20 -4.07
CA PRO A 259 10.61 -14.60 -2.79
C PRO A 259 11.78 -14.77 -1.82
N PHE A 260 11.96 -13.79 -0.93
CA PHE A 260 13.01 -13.78 0.08
C PHE A 260 12.46 -13.35 1.43
N ALA A 261 13.14 -13.78 2.50
CA ALA A 261 12.74 -13.54 3.89
C ALA A 261 11.30 -14.01 4.15
N ASP A 262 10.44 -13.15 4.72
CA ASP A 262 9.07 -13.53 5.09
C ASP A 262 8.26 -14.09 3.91
N LEU A 263 8.48 -13.61 2.68
CA LEU A 263 7.73 -14.07 1.51
C LEU A 263 8.05 -15.53 1.20
N GLU A 264 9.32 -15.91 1.34
CA GLU A 264 9.77 -17.29 1.13
C GLU A 264 9.11 -18.22 2.14
N THR A 265 8.98 -17.79 3.41
CA THR A 265 8.28 -18.55 4.44
C THR A 265 6.81 -18.77 4.11
N PHE A 266 6.10 -17.75 3.62
CA PHE A 266 4.68 -17.89 3.23
C PHE A 266 4.50 -18.81 2.03
N ASP A 267 5.34 -18.64 1.01
CA ASP A 267 5.27 -19.44 -0.19
C ASP A 267 5.64 -20.89 0.11
N ARG A 268 6.76 -21.13 0.79
CA ARG A 268 7.21 -22.47 1.22
C ARG A 268 6.15 -23.18 2.05
N ALA A 269 5.50 -22.49 2.99
CA ALA A 269 4.40 -23.06 3.77
C ALA A 269 3.22 -23.51 2.89
N SER A 270 3.01 -22.89 1.73
CA SER A 270 2.01 -23.31 0.74
C SER A 270 2.49 -24.46 -0.15
N GLN A 271 3.78 -24.51 -0.50
CA GLN A 271 4.37 -25.52 -1.37
C GLN A 271 4.25 -26.94 -0.80
N TYR A 272 4.29 -27.11 0.53
CA TYR A 272 4.02 -28.40 1.17
C TYR A 272 2.65 -28.99 0.80
N ALA A 273 1.62 -28.15 0.68
CA ALA A 273 0.30 -28.62 0.31
C ALA A 273 0.24 -29.06 -1.17
N LEU A 274 1.08 -28.48 -2.03
CA LEU A 274 1.18 -28.85 -3.45
C LEU A 274 1.88 -30.20 -3.65
N ILE A 275 2.77 -30.59 -2.73
CA ILE A 275 3.39 -31.93 -2.72
C ILE A 275 2.62 -32.96 -1.87
N GLY A 276 1.42 -32.60 -1.39
CA GLY A 276 0.52 -33.47 -0.64
C GLY A 276 0.89 -33.71 0.83
N GLN A 277 1.72 -32.85 1.42
CA GLN A 277 2.10 -32.88 2.85
C GLN A 277 1.26 -31.94 3.74
N GLY A 278 0.19 -31.36 3.17
CA GLY A 278 -0.63 -30.36 3.84
C GLY A 278 0.08 -29.01 4.03
N ILE A 279 -0.63 -28.05 4.61
CA ILE A 279 -0.07 -26.70 4.87
C ILE A 279 1.08 -26.80 5.87
N ASN A 280 2.21 -26.18 5.51
CA ASN A 280 3.40 -26.06 6.35
C ASN A 280 3.89 -27.40 6.94
N ASN A 281 3.75 -28.49 6.17
CA ASN A 281 4.08 -29.86 6.58
C ASN A 281 3.45 -30.28 7.92
N GLY A 282 2.22 -29.84 8.17
CA GLY A 282 1.53 -30.09 9.44
C GLY A 282 2.05 -29.28 10.63
N ILE A 283 3.11 -28.48 10.48
CA ILE A 283 3.59 -27.61 11.56
C ILE A 283 2.67 -26.41 11.71
N PHE A 284 2.33 -26.06 12.95
CA PHE A 284 1.48 -24.92 13.25
C PHE A 284 1.92 -23.62 12.57
N PHE A 285 0.97 -22.95 11.92
CA PHE A 285 1.15 -21.63 11.33
C PHE A 285 -0.06 -20.74 11.63
N ASP A 286 0.14 -19.49 12.06
CA ASP A 286 -0.94 -18.62 12.56
C ASP A 286 -1.72 -17.88 11.45
N ARG A 287 -1.18 -17.84 10.23
CA ARG A 287 -1.71 -17.05 9.10
C ARG A 287 -2.22 -17.90 7.94
N THR A 288 -2.99 -18.91 8.27
CA THR A 288 -3.35 -20.02 7.38
C THR A 288 -4.26 -19.64 6.23
N LEU A 289 -5.12 -18.62 6.39
CA LEU A 289 -5.97 -18.17 5.30
C LEU A 289 -5.15 -17.67 4.09
N TYR A 290 -4.01 -17.03 4.35
CA TYR A 290 -3.16 -16.54 3.27
C TYR A 290 -2.37 -17.68 2.59
N ILE A 291 -1.90 -18.65 3.37
CA ILE A 291 -1.22 -19.82 2.81
C ILE A 291 -2.18 -20.63 1.93
N ALA A 292 -3.40 -20.89 2.40
CA ALA A 292 -4.43 -21.55 1.60
C ALA A 292 -4.70 -20.79 0.29
N PHE A 293 -4.78 -19.46 0.35
CA PHE A 293 -4.89 -18.62 -0.84
C PHE A 293 -3.73 -18.84 -1.83
N LEU A 294 -2.49 -18.93 -1.36
CA LEU A 294 -1.33 -19.24 -2.20
C LEU A 294 -1.43 -20.64 -2.81
N VAL A 295 -1.82 -21.66 -2.05
CA VAL A 295 -2.04 -23.02 -2.59
C VAL A 295 -2.99 -23.00 -3.79
N TYR A 296 -4.12 -22.30 -3.68
CA TYR A 296 -5.04 -22.15 -4.81
C TYR A 296 -4.39 -21.38 -5.98
N LEU A 297 -3.64 -20.33 -5.70
CA LEU A 297 -2.97 -19.54 -6.73
C LEU A 297 -1.98 -20.40 -7.54
N HIS A 298 -1.13 -21.19 -6.87
CA HIS A 298 -0.21 -22.13 -7.52
C HIS A 298 -0.96 -23.25 -8.25
N THR A 299 -2.03 -23.78 -7.66
CA THR A 299 -2.84 -24.85 -8.27
C THR A 299 -3.46 -24.40 -9.60
N PHE A 300 -3.96 -23.16 -9.69
CA PHE A 300 -4.62 -22.66 -10.90
C PHE A 300 -3.67 -22.05 -11.93
N PHE A 301 -2.52 -21.53 -11.52
CA PHE A 301 -1.65 -20.72 -12.40
C PHE A 301 -0.19 -21.19 -12.49
N GLY A 302 0.15 -22.30 -11.82
CA GLY A 302 1.48 -22.89 -11.84
C GLY A 302 2.48 -22.16 -10.94
N GLN A 303 3.77 -22.30 -11.25
CA GLN A 303 4.87 -21.90 -10.37
C GLN A 303 5.60 -20.61 -10.80
N ASN A 304 5.13 -19.90 -11.83
CA ASN A 304 5.78 -18.69 -12.32
C ASN A 304 5.47 -17.48 -11.41
N TYR A 305 6.46 -17.03 -10.64
CA TYR A 305 6.30 -15.93 -9.67
C TYR A 305 5.80 -14.63 -10.27
N GLU A 306 6.31 -14.22 -11.44
CA GLU A 306 5.88 -12.96 -12.04
C GLU A 306 4.39 -13.00 -12.41
N LEU A 307 3.93 -14.12 -12.97
CA LEU A 307 2.53 -14.36 -13.30
C LEU A 307 1.67 -14.42 -12.03
N LEU A 308 2.08 -15.19 -11.02
CA LEU A 308 1.38 -15.31 -9.75
C LEU A 308 1.18 -13.94 -9.09
N MET A 309 2.24 -13.12 -9.03
CA MET A 309 2.17 -11.78 -8.44
C MET A 309 1.33 -10.81 -9.28
N LYS A 310 1.31 -10.93 -10.62
CA LYS A 310 0.36 -10.21 -11.47
C LYS A 310 -1.09 -10.56 -11.11
N ILE A 311 -1.42 -11.85 -11.04
CA ILE A 311 -2.78 -12.32 -10.75
C ILE A 311 -3.22 -11.92 -9.35
N GLN A 312 -2.36 -12.12 -8.35
CA GLN A 312 -2.63 -11.69 -6.97
C GLN A 312 -2.93 -10.19 -6.92
N ALA A 313 -2.14 -9.35 -7.60
CA ALA A 313 -2.38 -7.92 -7.65
C ALA A 313 -3.73 -7.57 -8.32
N GLY A 314 -4.10 -8.29 -9.39
CA GLY A 314 -5.39 -8.14 -10.05
C GLY A 314 -6.58 -8.51 -9.15
N LEU A 315 -6.48 -9.59 -8.38
CA LEU A 315 -7.51 -10.01 -7.41
C LEU A 315 -7.63 -9.01 -6.26
N LEU A 316 -6.50 -8.58 -5.69
CA LEU A 316 -6.46 -7.62 -4.59
C LEU A 316 -6.83 -6.19 -5.01
N ALA A 317 -6.84 -5.88 -6.31
CA ALA A 317 -7.32 -4.62 -6.86
C ALA A 317 -8.85 -4.41 -6.70
N VAL A 318 -9.58 -5.38 -6.15
CA VAL A 318 -10.95 -5.16 -5.66
C VAL A 318 -10.98 -4.13 -4.52
N PHE A 319 -9.85 -3.90 -3.85
CA PHE A 319 -9.72 -2.98 -2.73
C PHE A 319 -10.22 -1.54 -3.02
N PRO A 320 -9.75 -0.82 -4.06
CA PRO A 320 -10.34 0.46 -4.49
C PRO A 320 -11.86 0.44 -4.69
N ALA A 321 -12.42 -0.66 -5.20
CA ALA A 321 -13.87 -0.79 -5.40
C ALA A 321 -14.63 -0.92 -4.07
N VAL A 322 -14.05 -1.59 -3.06
CA VAL A 322 -14.57 -1.58 -1.69
C VAL A 322 -14.50 -0.17 -1.08
N ILE A 323 -13.39 0.55 -1.28
CA ILE A 323 -13.25 1.95 -0.83
C ILE A 323 -14.33 2.85 -1.45
N TYR A 324 -14.64 2.67 -2.74
CA TYR A 324 -15.76 3.36 -3.39
C TYR A 324 -17.07 3.15 -2.63
N LEU A 325 -17.41 1.92 -2.26
CA LEU A 325 -18.63 1.61 -1.52
C LEU A 325 -18.65 2.26 -0.13
N ILE A 326 -17.51 2.28 0.58
CA ILE A 326 -17.38 2.92 1.88
C ILE A 326 -17.63 4.43 1.76
N ALA A 327 -16.86 5.11 0.90
CA ALA A 327 -16.93 6.56 0.73
C ALA A 327 -18.28 7.02 0.17
N LYS A 328 -18.88 6.26 -0.76
CA LYS A 328 -20.26 6.49 -1.21
C LYS A 328 -21.26 6.37 -0.07
N THR A 329 -21.10 5.35 0.79
CA THR A 329 -22.00 5.15 1.92
C THR A 329 -21.87 6.28 2.92
N LEU A 330 -20.66 6.77 3.22
CA LEU A 330 -20.43 7.86 4.16
C LEU A 330 -20.85 9.24 3.63
N HIS A 331 -20.73 9.45 2.31
CA HIS A 331 -20.87 10.77 1.70
C HIS A 331 -21.73 10.79 0.43
N SER A 332 -21.15 10.49 -0.73
CA SER A 332 -21.82 10.57 -2.05
C SER A 332 -21.07 9.77 -3.12
N ARG A 333 -21.70 9.46 -4.26
CA ARG A 333 -21.05 8.73 -5.37
C ARG A 333 -19.78 9.41 -5.90
N PRO A 334 -19.75 10.74 -6.15
CA PRO A 334 -18.52 11.41 -6.59
C PRO A 334 -17.39 11.29 -5.56
N ALA A 335 -17.71 11.40 -4.26
CA ALA A 335 -16.74 11.19 -3.20
C ALA A 335 -16.19 9.76 -3.20
N GLY A 336 -17.06 8.77 -3.46
CA GLY A 336 -16.67 7.39 -3.71
C GLY A 336 -15.65 7.24 -4.84
N LEU A 337 -15.90 7.88 -5.99
CA LEU A 337 -15.00 7.82 -7.14
C LEU A 337 -13.65 8.48 -6.86
N ILE A 338 -13.66 9.64 -6.20
CA ILE A 338 -12.43 10.35 -5.81
C ILE A 338 -11.60 9.49 -4.86
N SER A 339 -12.19 8.98 -3.78
CA SER A 339 -11.47 8.14 -2.80
C SER A 339 -10.94 6.84 -3.44
N ALA A 340 -11.71 6.20 -4.32
CA ALA A 340 -11.27 5.00 -5.01
C ALA A 340 -10.09 5.26 -5.96
N ALA A 341 -10.13 6.36 -6.72
CA ALA A 341 -9.04 6.73 -7.61
C ALA A 341 -7.75 7.06 -6.83
N LEU A 342 -7.86 7.79 -5.71
CA LEU A 342 -6.73 8.07 -4.82
C LEU A 342 -6.09 6.79 -4.29
N VAL A 343 -6.90 5.86 -3.78
CA VAL A 343 -6.38 4.58 -3.26
C VAL A 343 -5.82 3.70 -4.37
N SER A 344 -6.39 3.76 -5.58
CA SER A 344 -5.85 3.07 -6.76
C SER A 344 -4.45 3.58 -7.12
N TRP A 345 -4.25 4.90 -7.17
CA TRP A 345 -2.90 5.48 -7.37
C TRP A 345 -1.96 5.22 -6.21
N ARG A 346 -2.43 5.26 -4.96
CA ARG A 346 -1.60 4.86 -3.81
C ARG A 346 -1.12 3.41 -3.97
N GLY A 347 -1.95 2.52 -4.51
CA GLY A 347 -1.54 1.15 -4.87
C GLY A 347 -0.48 1.10 -5.97
N ILE A 348 -0.63 1.90 -7.03
CA ILE A 348 0.38 2.04 -8.10
C ILE A 348 1.70 2.57 -7.55
N ASN A 349 1.65 3.62 -6.73
CA ASN A 349 2.82 4.21 -6.08
C ASN A 349 3.52 3.21 -5.16
N ALA A 350 2.75 2.37 -4.44
CA ALA A 350 3.31 1.33 -3.58
C ALA A 350 4.08 0.28 -4.37
N LEU A 351 3.51 -0.19 -5.49
CA LEU A 351 4.16 -1.14 -6.40
C LEU A 351 5.41 -0.54 -7.04
N ALA A 352 5.33 0.70 -7.52
CA ALA A 352 6.46 1.38 -8.14
C ALA A 352 7.59 1.74 -7.15
N ALA A 353 7.26 1.92 -5.86
CA ALA A 353 8.22 2.23 -4.80
C ALA A 353 8.70 1.00 -4.02
N MET A 354 8.29 -0.22 -4.39
CA MET A 354 8.52 -1.42 -3.58
C MET A 354 10.00 -1.72 -3.30
N ALA A 355 10.90 -1.24 -4.16
CA ALA A 355 12.34 -1.37 -4.00
C ALA A 355 12.97 -0.30 -3.07
N TRP A 356 12.22 0.72 -2.67
CA TRP A 356 12.77 1.91 -2.01
C TRP A 356 12.17 2.24 -0.65
N ILE A 357 10.98 1.75 -0.33
CA ILE A 357 10.30 1.97 0.95
C ILE A 357 9.94 0.63 1.59
N ASP A 358 9.99 0.58 2.93
CA ASP A 358 9.68 -0.61 3.72
C ASP A 358 8.17 -0.87 3.80
N THR A 359 7.48 -1.03 2.67
CA THR A 359 6.03 -1.23 2.59
C THR A 359 5.68 -2.60 2.01
N SER A 360 4.49 -3.09 2.35
CA SER A 360 3.89 -4.26 1.70
C SER A 360 2.92 -3.83 0.60
N THR A 361 2.93 -4.57 -0.50
CA THR A 361 2.19 -4.24 -1.72
C THR A 361 1.27 -5.39 -2.10
N ALA A 362 0.39 -5.17 -3.08
CA ALA A 362 -0.47 -6.23 -3.62
C ALA A 362 0.32 -7.34 -4.35
N LYS A 363 1.61 -7.12 -4.66
CA LYS A 363 2.52 -8.11 -5.27
C LYS A 363 3.48 -8.76 -4.26
N HIS A 364 3.44 -8.38 -2.97
CA HIS A 364 4.24 -9.09 -1.98
C HIS A 364 3.45 -10.28 -1.44
N MET A 365 4.11 -11.41 -1.23
CA MET A 365 3.52 -12.60 -0.59
C MET A 365 3.38 -12.42 0.92
N LEU A 366 2.58 -11.43 1.34
CA LEU A 366 2.45 -10.98 2.72
C LEU A 366 0.98 -10.76 3.10
N THR A 367 0.68 -10.93 4.39
CA THR A 367 -0.70 -10.81 4.90
C THR A 367 -1.18 -9.38 5.16
N ASP A 368 -0.29 -8.39 5.09
CA ASP A 368 -0.63 -6.99 5.38
C ASP A 368 -1.71 -6.43 4.44
N PHE A 369 -1.54 -6.61 3.12
CA PHE A 369 -2.46 -6.08 2.12
C PHE A 369 -3.81 -6.84 2.11
N PRO A 370 -3.84 -8.19 2.15
CA PRO A 370 -5.07 -8.94 2.40
C PRO A 370 -5.79 -8.51 3.67
N THR A 371 -5.06 -8.19 4.75
CA THR A 371 -5.65 -7.64 5.98
C THR A 371 -6.30 -6.28 5.75
N ALA A 372 -5.68 -5.40 4.95
CA ALA A 372 -6.28 -4.11 4.56
C ALA A 372 -7.63 -4.31 3.87
N LEU A 373 -7.72 -5.28 2.95
CA LEU A 373 -8.97 -5.63 2.28
C LEU A 373 -10.01 -6.19 3.25
N GLY A 374 -9.63 -7.11 4.13
CA GLY A 374 -10.51 -7.66 5.16
C GLY A 374 -11.06 -6.58 6.10
N LEU A 375 -10.21 -5.66 6.56
CA LEU A 375 -10.61 -4.52 7.38
C LEU A 375 -11.49 -3.52 6.64
N ALA A 376 -11.26 -3.28 5.35
CA ALA A 376 -12.15 -2.43 4.54
C ALA A 376 -13.54 -3.05 4.37
N ILE A 377 -13.64 -4.36 4.11
CA ILE A 377 -14.92 -5.07 4.03
C ILE A 377 -15.63 -5.05 5.39
N PHE A 378 -14.90 -5.30 6.49
CA PHE A 378 -15.44 -5.16 7.84
C PHE A 378 -15.99 -3.74 8.08
N CYS A 379 -15.21 -2.71 7.79
CA CYS A 379 -15.61 -1.31 7.92
C CYS A 379 -16.86 -0.98 7.10
N LEU A 380 -16.98 -1.51 5.88
CA LEU A 380 -18.17 -1.35 5.05
C LEU A 380 -19.41 -1.92 5.74
N PHE A 381 -19.34 -3.15 6.27
CA PHE A 381 -20.44 -3.76 6.99
C PHE A 381 -20.76 -3.04 8.30
N LEU A 382 -19.73 -2.63 9.06
CA LEU A 382 -19.84 -1.86 10.29
C LEU A 382 -20.61 -0.54 10.06
N ILE A 383 -20.20 0.25 9.07
CA ILE A 383 -20.87 1.52 8.71
C ILE A 383 -22.34 1.26 8.34
N GLN A 384 -22.59 0.28 7.48
CA GLN A 384 -23.93 0.00 7.00
C GLN A 384 -24.86 -0.54 8.10
N TRP A 385 -24.31 -1.26 9.08
CA TRP A 385 -25.03 -1.71 10.26
C TRP A 385 -25.33 -0.53 11.20
N ILE A 386 -24.34 0.30 11.57
CA ILE A 386 -24.53 1.45 12.47
C ILE A 386 -25.61 2.42 11.95
N LYS A 387 -25.73 2.59 10.64
CA LYS A 387 -26.75 3.46 10.03
C LYS A 387 -28.19 3.02 10.30
N ASP A 388 -28.45 1.72 10.39
CA ASP A 388 -29.78 1.17 10.69
C ASP A 388 -29.61 -0.20 11.40
N PRO A 389 -29.29 -0.20 12.71
CA PRO A 389 -28.89 -1.42 13.42
C PRO A 389 -29.99 -2.49 13.47
N GLN A 390 -31.26 -2.07 13.48
CA GLN A 390 -32.40 -2.99 13.57
C GLN A 390 -32.65 -3.69 12.23
N LYS A 391 -32.64 -2.94 11.11
CA LYS A 391 -32.87 -3.52 9.78
C LYS A 391 -31.66 -4.28 9.26
N ASN A 392 -30.45 -3.80 9.58
CA ASN A 392 -29.20 -4.32 9.04
C ASN A 392 -28.43 -5.19 10.05
N TRP A 393 -29.10 -5.82 11.02
CA TRP A 393 -28.47 -6.71 12.02
C TRP A 393 -27.52 -7.75 11.39
N TYR A 394 -27.91 -8.30 10.22
CA TYR A 394 -27.13 -9.30 9.50
C TYR A 394 -25.76 -8.78 9.03
N LYS A 395 -25.61 -7.47 8.83
CA LYS A 395 -24.33 -6.87 8.47
C LYS A 395 -23.36 -6.85 9.65
N ALA A 396 -23.86 -6.76 10.89
CA ALA A 396 -23.03 -6.95 12.07
C ALA A 396 -22.46 -8.39 12.11
N ALA A 397 -23.29 -9.39 11.79
CA ALA A 397 -22.86 -10.79 11.67
C ALA A 397 -21.86 -11.00 10.51
N LEU A 398 -22.11 -10.43 9.32
CA LEU A 398 -21.16 -10.44 8.20
C LEU A 398 -19.82 -9.77 8.59
N GLY A 399 -19.86 -8.66 9.32
CA GLY A 399 -18.68 -7.98 9.85
C GLY A 399 -17.89 -8.87 10.81
N ALA A 400 -18.57 -9.56 11.74
CA ALA A 400 -17.92 -10.48 12.68
C ALA A 400 -17.26 -11.68 11.97
N GLY A 401 -17.93 -12.30 10.99
CA GLY A 401 -17.33 -13.35 10.17
C GLY A 401 -16.13 -12.86 9.37
N THR A 402 -16.21 -11.64 8.81
CA THR A 402 -15.08 -11.01 8.11
C THR A 402 -13.89 -10.79 9.06
N LEU A 403 -14.12 -10.34 10.28
CA LEU A 403 -13.06 -10.22 11.30
C LEU A 403 -12.45 -11.58 11.65
N GLY A 404 -13.25 -12.65 11.71
CA GLY A 404 -12.76 -14.00 11.95
C GLY A 404 -11.83 -14.51 10.86
N LEU A 405 -12.23 -14.41 9.59
CA LEU A 405 -11.33 -14.69 8.47
C LEU A 405 -10.09 -13.79 8.48
N THR A 406 -10.25 -12.49 8.72
CA THR A 406 -9.13 -11.54 8.72
C THR A 406 -8.15 -11.82 9.87
N SER A 407 -8.61 -12.41 10.97
CA SER A 407 -7.75 -12.80 12.08
C SER A 407 -6.81 -13.95 11.74
N LEU A 408 -7.20 -14.82 10.79
CA LEU A 408 -6.37 -15.86 10.19
C LEU A 408 -5.38 -15.31 9.16
N LEU A 409 -5.41 -14.00 8.88
CA LEU A 409 -4.35 -13.29 8.15
C LEU A 409 -3.40 -12.60 9.13
N ARG A 410 -3.98 -11.96 10.16
CA ARG A 410 -3.26 -11.27 11.23
C ARG A 410 -4.02 -11.33 12.57
N PRO A 411 -3.45 -11.97 13.60
CA PRO A 411 -4.03 -12.02 14.95
C PRO A 411 -4.34 -10.66 15.60
N HIS A 412 -3.69 -9.58 15.17
CA HIS A 412 -3.84 -8.23 15.76
C HIS A 412 -5.27 -7.68 15.58
N VAL A 413 -5.99 -8.18 14.58
CA VAL A 413 -7.39 -7.82 14.29
C VAL A 413 -8.32 -8.22 15.44
N MET A 414 -7.91 -9.14 16.33
CA MET A 414 -8.67 -9.50 17.53
C MET A 414 -8.93 -8.32 18.47
N ALA A 415 -8.04 -7.34 18.51
CA ALA A 415 -8.26 -6.12 19.29
C ALA A 415 -9.53 -5.36 18.85
N ILE A 416 -9.86 -5.41 17.55
CA ILE A 416 -11.08 -4.80 17.01
C ILE A 416 -12.31 -5.57 17.47
N LEU A 417 -12.25 -6.90 17.51
CA LEU A 417 -13.38 -7.74 17.96
C LEU A 417 -13.77 -7.44 19.42
N VAL A 418 -12.78 -7.32 20.30
CA VAL A 418 -12.98 -7.03 21.73
C VAL A 418 -13.73 -5.71 21.96
N VAL A 419 -13.50 -4.71 21.10
CA VAL A 419 -14.23 -3.43 21.17
C VAL A 419 -15.56 -3.49 20.42
N PHE A 420 -15.61 -4.24 19.32
CA PHE A 420 -16.78 -4.33 18.45
C PHE A 420 -17.98 -5.01 19.13
N LEU A 421 -17.78 -6.13 19.85
CA LEU A 421 -18.89 -6.85 20.48
C LEU A 421 -19.61 -6.01 21.56
N PRO A 422 -18.91 -5.33 22.50
CA PRO A 422 -19.56 -4.37 23.41
C PRO A 422 -20.24 -3.22 22.66
N LEU A 423 -19.63 -2.70 21.59
CA LEU A 423 -20.23 -1.65 20.77
C LEU A 423 -21.58 -2.08 20.18
N VAL A 424 -21.73 -3.34 19.76
CA VAL A 424 -23.01 -3.91 19.28
C VAL A 424 -24.12 -3.78 20.33
N ILE A 425 -23.81 -4.09 21.58
CA ILE A 425 -24.75 -4.02 22.70
C ILE A 425 -25.08 -2.54 23.01
N LEU A 426 -24.07 -1.67 23.02
CA LEU A 426 -24.23 -0.24 23.33
C LEU A 426 -25.07 0.51 22.28
N VAL A 427 -24.84 0.24 20.99
CA VAL A 427 -25.61 0.86 19.90
C VAL A 427 -27.06 0.37 19.88
N ALA A 428 -27.31 -0.86 20.34
CA ALA A 428 -28.65 -1.43 20.46
C ALA A 428 -29.36 -1.09 21.80
N ARG A 429 -28.87 -0.13 22.59
CA ARG A 429 -29.36 0.18 23.95
C ARG A 429 -30.88 0.21 24.18
N PRO A 430 -31.74 0.80 23.32
CA PRO A 430 -33.19 0.75 23.56
C PRO A 430 -33.79 -0.67 23.43
N LYS A 431 -33.06 -1.64 22.86
CA LYS A 431 -33.44 -3.06 22.71
C LYS A 431 -32.24 -3.97 23.01
N TRP A 432 -31.61 -3.81 24.16
CA TRP A 432 -30.36 -4.49 24.52
C TRP A 432 -30.39 -6.02 24.36
N ARG A 433 -31.55 -6.68 24.59
CA ARG A 433 -31.73 -8.12 24.36
C ARG A 433 -31.53 -8.51 22.89
N GLN A 434 -32.00 -7.68 21.96
CA GLN A 434 -31.74 -7.86 20.53
C GLN A 434 -30.28 -7.58 20.21
N GLY A 435 -29.67 -6.58 20.84
CA GLY A 435 -28.23 -6.33 20.76
C GLY A 435 -27.40 -7.55 21.19
N LEU A 436 -27.77 -8.18 22.31
CA LEU A 436 -27.12 -9.39 22.81
C LEU A 436 -27.30 -10.56 21.85
N ALA A 437 -28.48 -10.75 21.26
CA ALA A 437 -28.71 -11.79 20.26
C ALA A 437 -27.85 -11.58 19.00
N VAL A 438 -27.72 -10.33 18.53
CA VAL A 438 -26.87 -9.98 17.38
C VAL A 438 -25.39 -10.15 17.72
N ALA A 439 -24.96 -9.76 18.92
CA ALA A 439 -23.59 -9.97 19.38
C ALA A 439 -23.27 -11.47 19.52
N SER A 440 -24.20 -12.26 20.06
CA SER A 440 -24.07 -13.72 20.17
C SER A 440 -23.99 -14.39 18.80
N LEU A 441 -24.86 -14.00 17.86
CA LEU A 441 -24.76 -14.46 16.49
C LEU A 441 -23.44 -14.04 15.84
N GLY A 442 -23.00 -12.79 16.07
CA GLY A 442 -21.70 -12.31 15.60
C GLY A 442 -20.56 -13.17 16.10
N PHE A 443 -20.57 -13.52 17.40
CA PHE A 443 -19.60 -14.44 17.99
C PHE A 443 -19.65 -15.85 17.37
N LEU A 444 -20.85 -16.40 17.14
CA LEU A 444 -21.01 -17.69 16.46
C LEU A 444 -20.51 -17.66 15.02
N VAL A 445 -20.77 -16.59 14.26
CA VAL A 445 -20.30 -16.44 12.87
C VAL A 445 -18.80 -16.22 12.83
N PHE A 446 -18.24 -15.47 13.77
CA PHE A 446 -16.80 -15.36 13.96
C PHE A 446 -16.17 -16.73 14.20
N PHE A 447 -16.72 -17.52 15.13
CA PHE A 447 -16.24 -18.87 15.41
C PHE A 447 -16.37 -19.78 14.20
N ALA A 448 -17.52 -19.77 13.51
CA ALA A 448 -17.76 -20.55 12.29
C ALA A 448 -16.74 -20.26 11.18
N SER A 449 -16.18 -19.05 11.11
CA SER A 449 -15.17 -18.71 10.11
C SER A 449 -13.76 -19.28 10.41
N ILE A 450 -13.48 -19.61 11.67
CA ILE A 450 -12.16 -20.08 12.13
C ILE A 450 -12.19 -21.59 12.44
N SER A 451 -13.33 -22.10 12.90
CA SER A 451 -13.46 -23.47 13.38
C SER A 451 -13.08 -24.55 12.35
N PRO A 452 -13.34 -24.41 11.03
CA PRO A 452 -12.93 -25.46 10.09
C PRO A 452 -11.43 -25.69 10.10
N TRP A 453 -10.62 -24.62 10.15
CA TRP A 453 -9.17 -24.77 10.29
C TRP A 453 -8.80 -25.48 11.59
N MET A 454 -9.42 -25.10 12.70
CA MET A 454 -9.09 -25.73 14.00
C MET A 454 -9.36 -27.24 14.01
N PHE A 455 -10.53 -27.66 13.52
CA PHE A 455 -10.94 -29.06 13.59
C PHE A 455 -10.25 -29.95 12.57
N PHE A 456 -9.89 -29.40 11.41
CA PHE A 456 -9.37 -30.19 10.29
C PHE A 456 -7.89 -29.95 9.99
N SER A 457 -7.20 -29.09 10.73
CA SER A 457 -5.76 -28.83 10.52
C SER A 457 -4.85 -30.04 10.78
N GLY A 458 -5.35 -31.06 11.49
CA GLY A 458 -4.56 -32.22 11.93
C GLY A 458 -3.73 -32.00 13.18
N ASN A 459 -3.74 -30.79 13.75
CA ASN A 459 -3.09 -30.47 15.02
C ASN A 459 -4.14 -30.22 16.11
N ASP A 460 -3.94 -30.76 17.31
CA ASP A 460 -4.79 -30.55 18.50
C ASP A 460 -4.64 -29.13 19.06
N ILE A 461 -4.97 -28.10 18.27
CA ILE A 461 -4.73 -26.69 18.61
C ILE A 461 -6.06 -26.01 18.92
N SER A 462 -6.20 -25.56 20.16
CA SER A 462 -7.36 -24.76 20.58
C SER A 462 -7.30 -23.34 20.03
N ILE A 463 -8.45 -22.62 20.00
CA ILE A 463 -8.47 -21.17 19.68
C ILE A 463 -7.54 -20.38 20.59
N ILE A 464 -7.54 -20.74 21.87
CA ILE A 464 -6.74 -20.06 22.86
C ILE A 464 -5.27 -20.26 22.50
N ASP A 465 -4.86 -21.47 22.14
CA ASP A 465 -3.48 -21.75 21.75
C ASP A 465 -3.08 -21.06 20.44
N LEU A 466 -3.98 -20.99 19.45
CA LEU A 466 -3.78 -20.27 18.18
C LEU A 466 -3.33 -18.81 18.42
N TYR A 467 -4.02 -18.08 19.30
CA TYR A 467 -3.72 -16.68 19.57
C TYR A 467 -2.70 -16.48 20.72
N ALA A 468 -2.75 -17.31 21.77
CA ALA A 468 -1.84 -17.20 22.91
C ALA A 468 -0.40 -17.54 22.53
N THR A 469 -0.19 -18.49 21.61
CA THR A 469 1.14 -18.79 21.08
C THR A 469 1.73 -17.57 20.38
N ARG A 470 0.92 -16.84 19.60
CA ARG A 470 1.38 -15.61 18.95
C ARG A 470 1.75 -14.54 19.95
N ILE A 471 0.92 -14.32 20.98
CA ILE A 471 1.20 -13.35 22.04
C ILE A 471 2.49 -13.72 22.77
N ARG A 472 2.65 -15.00 23.15
CA ARG A 472 3.88 -15.53 23.78
C ARG A 472 5.10 -15.29 22.90
N ASN A 473 5.01 -15.55 21.60
CA ASN A 473 6.12 -15.33 20.67
C ASN A 473 6.48 -13.85 20.54
N VAL A 474 5.50 -12.95 20.49
CA VAL A 474 5.73 -11.50 20.46
C VAL A 474 6.41 -11.03 21.76
N ILE A 475 5.96 -11.51 22.92
CA ILE A 475 6.58 -11.18 24.21
C ILE A 475 8.03 -11.69 24.23
N LYS A 476 8.25 -12.98 23.95
CA LYS A 476 9.59 -13.58 23.95
C LYS A 476 10.56 -12.89 22.97
N GLN A 477 10.10 -12.54 21.78
CA GLN A 477 10.99 -11.97 20.75
C GLN A 477 11.19 -10.46 20.87
N ARG A 478 10.25 -9.73 21.50
CA ARG A 478 10.21 -8.26 21.41
C ARG A 478 10.19 -7.55 22.75
N TYR A 479 9.93 -8.23 23.86
CA TYR A 479 9.88 -7.61 25.19
C TYR A 479 11.12 -7.91 26.05
N ILE A 480 12.01 -8.81 25.61
CA ILE A 480 13.24 -9.14 26.34
C ILE A 480 14.26 -7.99 26.18
N PRO A 481 14.86 -7.48 27.28
CA PRO A 481 15.88 -6.44 27.22
C PRO A 481 17.16 -6.91 26.48
N PRO A 482 17.86 -6.01 25.77
CA PRO A 482 19.08 -6.35 25.04
C PRO A 482 20.19 -7.02 25.88
N GLU A 483 20.27 -6.72 27.17
CA GLU A 483 21.28 -7.30 28.09
C GLU A 483 21.11 -8.81 28.31
N GLN A 484 19.91 -9.36 28.12
CA GLN A 484 19.63 -10.79 28.24
C GLN A 484 19.63 -11.50 26.87
N ALA A 485 19.83 -10.77 25.77
CA ALA A 485 19.88 -11.32 24.42
C ALA A 485 21.32 -11.69 23.98
N GLN A 486 22.18 -12.08 24.91
CA GLN A 486 23.52 -12.59 24.61
C GLN A 486 23.47 -14.05 24.15
N THR A 487 23.00 -14.24 22.92
CA THR A 487 23.45 -15.30 22.01
C THR A 487 23.18 -14.77 20.60
N PRO A 488 24.20 -14.27 19.87
CA PRO A 488 23.94 -13.45 18.69
C PRO A 488 23.63 -14.33 17.49
N THR A 489 22.36 -14.38 17.06
CA THR A 489 22.08 -14.43 15.63
C THR A 489 22.02 -12.98 15.17
N GLN A 490 23.08 -12.56 14.48
CA GLN A 490 23.22 -11.20 13.97
C GLN A 490 22.10 -10.89 12.97
N THR A 491 21.02 -10.23 13.41
CA THR A 491 20.15 -9.51 12.49
C THR A 491 20.87 -8.23 12.06
N VAL A 492 21.80 -8.38 11.12
CA VAL A 492 22.37 -7.26 10.36
C VAL A 492 21.22 -6.58 9.63
N LYS A 493 21.04 -5.28 9.89
CA LYS A 493 20.12 -4.43 9.13
C LYS A 493 20.53 -4.47 7.66
N PRO A 494 19.63 -4.67 6.68
CA PRO A 494 20.01 -4.67 5.28
C PRO A 494 20.36 -3.24 4.84
N VAL A 495 21.65 -2.95 4.72
CA VAL A 495 22.15 -1.89 3.84
C VAL A 495 22.39 -2.55 2.49
N LEU A 496 21.51 -2.32 1.52
CA LEU A 496 21.84 -2.59 0.12
C LEU A 496 22.99 -1.65 -0.29
N PRO A 497 23.97 -2.12 -1.10
CA PRO A 497 24.98 -1.24 -1.66
C PRO A 497 24.32 -0.36 -2.74
N VAL A 498 23.92 0.84 -2.34
CA VAL A 498 23.82 1.99 -3.25
C VAL A 498 24.99 2.89 -2.85
N ASN A 499 25.83 3.26 -3.83
CA ASN A 499 26.98 4.18 -3.81
C ASN A 499 27.28 4.90 -2.48
N PRO A 500 28.55 5.02 -2.05
CA PRO A 500 28.93 5.51 -0.72
C PRO A 500 28.36 6.91 -0.48
N VAL A 501 27.17 6.96 0.10
CA VAL A 501 26.70 8.09 0.89
C VAL A 501 27.49 7.96 2.17
N LEU A 502 28.26 9.01 2.45
CA LEU A 502 29.04 9.21 3.67
C LEU A 502 28.45 8.45 4.86
N PRO A 503 29.27 7.70 5.63
CA PRO A 503 28.77 7.01 6.81
C PRO A 503 28.02 8.03 7.67
N PRO A 504 26.81 7.71 8.18
CA PRO A 504 26.12 8.61 9.08
C PRO A 504 27.08 8.85 10.24
N ALA A 505 27.51 10.11 10.39
CA ALA A 505 28.28 10.52 11.55
C ALA A 505 27.59 9.95 12.78
N ALA A 506 28.33 9.25 13.62
CA ALA A 506 27.84 8.72 14.87
C ALA A 506 27.33 9.90 15.71
N VAL A 507 26.04 10.22 15.55
CA VAL A 507 25.38 11.22 16.37
C VAL A 507 25.25 10.58 17.73
N GLN A 508 26.13 11.00 18.65
CA GLN A 508 25.94 10.83 20.08
C GLN A 508 24.58 11.45 20.45
N SER A 509 23.53 10.64 20.46
CA SER A 509 22.22 11.06 20.92
C SER A 509 22.30 11.21 22.44
N LYS A 510 22.26 12.46 22.93
CA LYS A 510 21.87 12.78 24.31
C LYS A 510 20.71 11.88 24.72
N GLN A 511 20.79 11.30 25.92
CA GLN A 511 19.85 10.28 26.39
C GLN A 511 18.40 10.65 26.04
N PRO A 512 17.70 9.83 25.23
CA PRO A 512 16.32 10.11 24.88
C PRO A 512 15.46 10.07 26.15
N VAL A 513 14.41 10.91 26.17
CA VAL A 513 13.35 10.80 27.17
C VAL A 513 12.89 9.34 27.20
N GLN A 514 12.86 8.70 28.38
CA GLN A 514 12.38 7.32 28.53
C GLN A 514 10.85 7.29 28.31
N VAL A 515 10.45 7.22 27.05
CA VAL A 515 9.05 7.06 26.64
C VAL A 515 8.74 5.57 26.55
N PRO A 516 7.65 5.06 27.17
CA PRO A 516 7.25 3.68 27.01
C PRO A 516 7.07 3.33 25.53
N PHE A 517 7.62 2.20 25.08
CA PHE A 517 7.60 1.83 23.66
C PHE A 517 6.18 1.79 23.07
N GLN A 518 5.16 1.45 23.88
CA GLN A 518 3.75 1.44 23.44
C GLN A 518 3.31 2.84 23.01
N VAL A 519 3.61 3.85 23.82
CA VAL A 519 3.31 5.26 23.50
C VAL A 519 4.08 5.66 22.25
N ASN A 520 5.34 5.25 22.18
CA ASN A 520 6.24 5.62 21.11
C ASN A 520 5.80 5.06 19.74
N HIS A 521 5.57 3.75 19.65
CA HIS A 521 5.06 3.10 18.45
C HIS A 521 3.65 3.59 18.07
N PHE A 522 2.78 3.87 19.06
CA PHE A 522 1.44 4.38 18.79
C PHE A 522 1.50 5.74 18.08
N PHE A 523 2.22 6.72 18.64
CA PHE A 523 2.35 8.04 18.03
C PHE A 523 3.13 8.00 16.71
N ASN A 524 4.14 7.13 16.58
CA ASN A 524 4.82 6.93 15.30
C ASN A 524 3.86 6.43 14.22
N ASN A 525 2.97 5.49 14.53
CA ASN A 525 1.94 5.01 13.59
C ASN A 525 1.01 6.13 13.12
N LEU A 526 0.59 7.02 14.02
CA LEU A 526 -0.24 8.17 13.66
C LEU A 526 0.51 9.14 12.74
N GLN A 527 1.75 9.47 13.10
CA GLN A 527 2.60 10.38 12.34
C GLN A 527 2.91 9.85 10.94
N THR A 528 3.42 8.63 10.86
CA THR A 528 3.84 7.99 9.60
C THR A 528 2.67 7.71 8.66
N SER A 529 1.45 7.53 9.18
CA SER A 529 0.23 7.46 8.36
C SER A 529 -0.13 8.81 7.73
N ALA A 530 0.03 9.91 8.47
CA ALA A 530 -0.25 11.26 7.95
C ALA A 530 0.79 11.72 6.93
N LEU A 531 2.05 11.32 7.09
CA LEU A 531 3.16 11.65 6.19
C LEU A 531 3.06 10.99 4.80
N GLY A 532 2.11 10.09 4.58
CA GLY A 532 1.77 9.58 3.24
C GLY A 532 0.96 10.56 2.38
N LEU A 533 0.39 11.62 2.98
CA LEU A 533 -0.27 12.70 2.23
C LEU A 533 0.74 13.49 1.39
N PRO A 534 0.32 14.21 0.34
CA PRO A 534 1.25 14.97 -0.49
C PRO A 534 2.04 16.01 0.32
N LEU A 535 3.37 15.90 0.30
CA LEU A 535 4.28 16.81 1.01
C LEU A 535 4.96 17.82 0.07
N ALA A 536 5.06 17.53 -1.22
CA ALA A 536 5.75 18.40 -2.18
C ALA A 536 4.76 19.11 -3.10
N PRO A 537 4.87 20.44 -3.30
CA PRO A 537 4.08 21.15 -4.31
C PRO A 537 4.58 20.89 -5.75
N GLN A 538 5.82 20.39 -5.90
CA GLN A 538 6.43 20.09 -7.20
C GLN A 538 5.93 18.78 -7.80
N LEU A 539 5.95 18.67 -9.13
CA LEU A 539 5.55 17.48 -9.88
C LEU A 539 6.66 16.41 -9.90
N LEU A 540 6.98 15.89 -8.72
CA LEU A 540 7.95 14.81 -8.53
C LEU A 540 7.34 13.47 -8.98
N ASN A 541 8.19 12.60 -9.53
CA ASN A 541 7.84 11.19 -9.67
C ASN A 541 8.07 10.45 -8.34
N ILE A 542 7.59 9.22 -8.25
CA ILE A 542 7.66 8.42 -7.02
C ILE A 542 9.10 8.22 -6.50
N ARG A 543 10.07 8.01 -7.41
CA ARG A 543 11.48 7.83 -7.03
C ARG A 543 12.06 9.11 -6.44
N GLU A 544 11.82 10.24 -7.10
CA GLU A 544 12.26 11.57 -6.65
C GLU A 544 11.66 11.91 -5.30
N THR A 545 10.35 11.67 -5.10
CA THR A 545 9.67 11.91 -3.82
C THR A 545 10.34 11.14 -2.68
N VAL A 546 10.66 9.86 -2.88
CA VAL A 546 11.24 9.00 -1.84
C VAL A 546 12.74 9.21 -1.63
N LYS A 547 13.52 9.36 -2.71
CA LYS A 547 15.00 9.39 -2.66
C LYS A 547 15.58 10.80 -2.54
N SER A 548 14.91 11.81 -3.09
CA SER A 548 15.43 13.18 -3.19
C SER A 548 14.53 14.22 -2.53
N GLY A 549 13.31 13.84 -2.13
CA GLY A 549 12.36 14.68 -1.40
C GLY A 549 12.65 14.71 0.10
N GLU A 550 11.59 14.64 0.90
CA GLU A 550 11.69 14.59 2.36
C GLU A 550 12.27 13.24 2.82
N THR A 551 13.00 13.24 3.94
CA THR A 551 13.65 12.03 4.47
C THR A 551 12.72 11.15 5.31
N VAL A 552 11.42 11.43 5.33
CA VAL A 552 10.38 10.76 6.15
C VAL A 552 10.24 9.26 5.88
N TRP A 553 10.68 8.77 4.72
CA TRP A 553 10.68 7.34 4.36
C TRP A 553 11.93 6.60 4.84
N GLN A 554 12.92 7.31 5.38
CA GLN A 554 14.15 6.71 5.90
C GLN A 554 13.96 6.33 7.37
N SER A 555 14.50 5.17 7.78
CA SER A 555 14.40 4.66 9.15
C SER A 555 15.10 5.53 10.21
N GLY A 556 16.01 6.43 9.79
CA GLY A 556 16.73 7.37 10.66
C GLY A 556 16.22 8.82 10.60
N TRP A 557 14.98 9.04 10.16
CA TRP A 557 14.42 10.39 10.03
C TRP A 557 14.43 11.16 11.35
N GLN A 558 15.01 12.36 11.36
CA GLN A 558 15.20 13.18 12.57
C GLN A 558 14.02 14.10 12.90
N GLY A 559 12.84 13.84 12.35
CA GLY A 559 11.63 14.63 12.66
C GLY A 559 11.57 16.01 11.99
N THR A 560 12.51 16.33 11.10
CA THR A 560 12.56 17.61 10.40
C THR A 560 11.78 17.54 9.09
N LEU A 561 10.99 18.58 8.80
CA LEU A 561 10.30 18.77 7.52
C LEU A 561 10.70 20.13 6.95
N SER A 562 10.81 20.22 5.62
CA SER A 562 10.92 21.54 4.98
C SER A 562 9.68 22.40 5.26
N HIS A 563 9.84 23.73 5.17
CA HIS A 563 8.73 24.67 5.38
C HIS A 563 7.55 24.39 4.45
N HIS A 564 7.81 24.09 3.18
CA HIS A 564 6.78 23.74 2.22
C HIS A 564 6.09 22.41 2.55
N ALA A 565 6.84 21.39 2.97
CA ALA A 565 6.28 20.11 3.38
C ALA A 565 5.39 20.21 4.61
N ASN A 566 5.78 21.04 5.59
CA ASN A 566 4.96 21.29 6.77
C ASN A 566 3.63 21.97 6.39
N ILE A 567 3.67 23.00 5.52
CA ILE A 567 2.45 23.65 5.01
C ILE A 567 1.57 22.65 4.26
N MET A 568 2.13 21.84 3.36
CA MET A 568 1.39 20.84 2.60
C MET A 568 0.77 19.77 3.50
N LEU A 569 1.49 19.32 4.53
CA LEU A 569 0.98 18.40 5.54
C LEU A 569 -0.24 18.98 6.25
N TRP A 570 -0.18 20.23 6.72
CA TRP A 570 -1.31 20.88 7.40
C TRP A 570 -2.51 21.12 6.46
N ILE A 571 -2.28 21.41 5.18
CA ILE A 571 -3.35 21.44 4.17
C ILE A 571 -3.98 20.05 4.04
N GLY A 572 -3.16 18.99 3.95
CA GLY A 572 -3.61 17.61 3.88
C GLY A 572 -4.42 17.17 5.11
N LEU A 573 -3.95 17.52 6.31
CA LEU A 573 -4.66 17.28 7.56
C LEU A 573 -5.96 18.08 7.65
N GLY A 574 -5.97 19.33 7.17
CA GLY A 574 -7.18 20.14 7.06
C GLY A 574 -8.23 19.52 6.15
N LEU A 575 -7.83 19.00 4.99
CA LEU A 575 -8.73 18.27 4.09
C LEU A 575 -9.23 16.97 4.72
N THR A 576 -8.36 16.22 5.38
CA THR A 576 -8.74 15.01 6.12
C THR A 576 -9.76 15.33 7.21
N ALA A 577 -9.54 16.40 7.97
CA ALA A 577 -10.46 16.88 9.00
C ALA A 577 -11.82 17.31 8.43
N LEU A 578 -11.83 18.01 7.28
CA LEU A 578 -13.06 18.32 6.56
C LEU A 578 -13.82 17.06 6.12
N GLY A 579 -13.10 16.04 5.65
CA GLY A 579 -13.66 14.74 5.31
C GLY A 579 -14.31 14.03 6.51
N ILE A 580 -13.62 14.02 7.65
CA ILE A 580 -14.17 13.48 8.92
C ILE A 580 -15.42 14.25 9.31
N GLY A 581 -15.37 15.59 9.31
CA GLY A 581 -16.50 16.44 9.65
C GLY A 581 -17.72 16.17 8.78
N SER A 582 -17.53 16.02 7.47
CA SER A 582 -18.61 15.74 6.53
C SER A 582 -19.20 14.35 6.71
N ALA A 583 -18.34 13.34 6.93
CA ALA A 583 -18.79 11.98 7.21
C ALA A 583 -19.62 11.90 8.50
N VAL A 584 -19.21 12.60 9.56
CA VAL A 584 -19.97 12.62 10.83
C VAL A 584 -21.25 13.43 10.69
N GLN A 585 -21.26 14.56 9.95
CA GLN A 585 -22.50 15.30 9.72
C GLN A 585 -23.53 14.46 8.95
N LYS A 586 -23.11 13.80 7.86
CA LYS A 586 -24.00 13.02 6.98
C LYS A 586 -24.38 11.66 7.57
N SER A 587 -23.50 11.04 8.34
CA SER A 587 -23.64 9.64 8.79
C SER A 587 -23.58 9.43 10.31
N ARG A 588 -23.48 10.50 11.11
CA ARG A 588 -23.40 10.48 12.59
C ARG A 588 -22.31 9.54 13.09
N TRP A 589 -22.63 8.64 14.02
CA TRP A 589 -21.72 7.65 14.60
C TRP A 589 -21.04 6.74 13.56
N ALA A 590 -21.69 6.48 12.42
CA ALA A 590 -21.06 5.70 11.36
C ALA A 590 -19.87 6.46 10.71
N GLY A 591 -19.84 7.80 10.78
CA GLY A 591 -18.69 8.61 10.35
C GLY A 591 -17.48 8.51 11.29
N VAL A 592 -17.68 8.09 12.54
CA VAL A 592 -16.62 7.93 13.57
C VAL A 592 -16.05 6.50 13.57
N ALA A 593 -16.74 5.54 12.95
CA ALA A 593 -16.34 4.14 12.95
C ALA A 593 -14.94 3.89 12.37
N LEU A 594 -14.60 4.53 11.24
CA LEU A 594 -13.30 4.38 10.60
C LEU A 594 -12.14 4.96 11.44
N PRO A 595 -12.21 6.20 11.95
CA PRO A 595 -11.20 6.72 12.87
C PRO A 595 -11.02 5.84 14.10
N ALA A 596 -12.09 5.27 14.66
CA ALA A 596 -11.99 4.35 15.79
C ALA A 596 -11.22 3.07 15.43
N VAL A 597 -11.52 2.44 14.29
CA VAL A 597 -10.79 1.26 13.79
C VAL A 597 -9.31 1.58 13.57
N PHE A 598 -9.00 2.74 12.98
CA PHE A 598 -7.63 3.22 12.78
C PHE A 598 -6.85 3.32 14.10
N LEU A 599 -7.46 3.92 15.14
CA LEU A 599 -6.82 4.07 16.46
C LEU A 599 -6.66 2.74 17.18
N ILE A 600 -7.66 1.85 17.15
CA ILE A 600 -7.60 0.53 17.79
C ILE A 600 -6.51 -0.33 17.15
N TYR A 601 -6.44 -0.34 15.81
CA TYR A 601 -5.40 -1.10 15.10
C TYR A 601 -4.00 -0.51 15.33
N SER A 602 -3.87 0.82 15.39
CA SER A 602 -2.62 1.49 15.76
C SER A 602 -2.16 1.09 17.16
N ALA A 603 -3.08 1.00 18.12
CA ALA A 603 -2.79 0.54 19.48
C ALA A 603 -2.37 -0.94 19.51
N ALA A 604 -3.04 -1.80 18.74
CA ALA A 604 -2.67 -3.22 18.65
C ALA A 604 -1.26 -3.42 18.06
N ASN A 605 -0.89 -2.64 17.03
CA ASN A 605 0.47 -2.63 16.48
C ASN A 605 1.49 -2.12 17.52
N ALA A 606 1.14 -1.09 18.29
CA ALA A 606 2.01 -0.54 19.33
C ALA A 606 2.25 -1.52 20.49
N LEU A 607 1.21 -2.25 20.92
CA LEU A 607 1.33 -3.38 21.85
C LEU A 607 2.15 -4.53 21.28
N SER A 608 2.38 -4.57 19.98
CA SER A 608 3.25 -5.58 19.35
C SER A 608 4.65 -5.03 19.05
N ARG A 609 4.98 -3.84 19.56
CA ARG A 609 6.25 -3.12 19.34
C ARG A 609 6.58 -2.98 17.85
N THR A 610 5.58 -2.58 17.06
CA THR A 610 5.72 -2.37 15.61
C THR A 610 5.11 -1.05 15.18
N SER A 611 5.83 -0.28 14.36
CA SER A 611 5.31 0.95 13.78
C SER A 611 5.90 1.28 12.41
N GLY A 612 5.15 2.03 11.61
CA GLY A 612 5.60 2.50 10.30
C GLY A 612 5.63 1.42 9.21
N GLY A 613 6.05 1.81 8.01
CA GLY A 613 6.28 0.91 6.88
C GLY A 613 5.11 -0.04 6.58
N ARG A 614 5.39 -1.33 6.44
CA ARG A 614 4.41 -2.37 6.11
C ARG A 614 3.30 -2.54 7.15
N TYR A 615 3.55 -2.17 8.40
CA TYR A 615 2.58 -2.30 9.49
C TYR A 615 1.44 -1.28 9.40
N LEU A 616 1.60 -0.23 8.60
CA LEU A 616 0.56 0.77 8.33
C LEU A 616 -0.45 0.33 7.28
N VAL A 617 -0.06 -0.54 6.35
CA VAL A 617 -0.85 -0.94 5.17
C VAL A 617 -2.28 -1.40 5.51
N PRO A 618 -2.52 -2.14 6.62
CA PRO A 618 -3.88 -2.51 7.02
C PRO A 618 -4.84 -1.33 7.29
N MET A 619 -4.33 -0.12 7.57
CA MET A 619 -5.13 0.99 8.10
C MET A 619 -4.88 2.37 7.48
N ASP A 620 -3.73 2.62 6.85
CA ASP A 620 -3.35 3.95 6.35
C ASP A 620 -4.28 4.50 5.26
N TRP A 621 -4.92 3.62 4.49
CA TRP A 621 -5.98 3.92 3.54
C TRP A 621 -7.14 4.74 4.14
N ILE A 622 -7.37 4.69 5.45
CA ILE A 622 -8.39 5.49 6.13
C ILE A 622 -8.06 6.99 6.03
N MET A 623 -6.78 7.37 6.14
CA MET A 623 -6.34 8.76 5.95
C MET A 623 -6.63 9.23 4.52
N PHE A 624 -6.27 8.42 3.53
CA PHE A 624 -6.52 8.73 2.12
C PHE A 624 -8.01 8.78 1.77
N LEU A 625 -8.84 7.95 2.41
CA LEU A 625 -10.29 7.99 2.26
C LEU A 625 -10.85 9.33 2.72
N PHE A 626 -10.52 9.75 3.95
CA PHE A 626 -11.01 11.03 4.50
C PHE A 626 -10.44 12.24 3.77
N PHE A 627 -9.19 12.17 3.36
CA PHE A 627 -8.60 13.17 2.46
C PHE A 627 -9.43 13.31 1.16
N GLY A 628 -9.83 12.20 0.53
CA GLY A 628 -10.71 12.18 -0.63
C GLY A 628 -12.12 12.74 -0.36
N LEU A 629 -12.69 12.46 0.82
CA LEU A 629 -13.97 13.07 1.24
C LEU A 629 -13.85 14.59 1.39
N GLY A 630 -12.74 15.07 1.96
CA GLY A 630 -12.44 16.51 2.07
C GLY A 630 -12.35 17.20 0.71
N LEU A 631 -11.69 16.55 -0.26
CA LEU A 631 -11.65 17.04 -1.65
C LEU A 631 -13.07 17.10 -2.25
N ALA A 632 -13.91 16.11 -2.00
CA ALA A 632 -15.29 16.12 -2.48
C ALA A 632 -16.10 17.28 -1.88
N VAL A 633 -15.92 17.61 -0.59
CA VAL A 633 -16.53 18.79 0.06
C VAL A 633 -16.06 20.08 -0.59
N LEU A 634 -14.76 20.23 -0.88
CA LEU A 634 -14.26 21.41 -1.57
C LEU A 634 -14.83 21.55 -2.99
N LEU A 635 -14.96 20.45 -3.71
CA LEU A 635 -15.60 20.45 -5.02
C LEU A 635 -17.06 20.87 -4.90
N GLU A 636 -17.85 20.30 -3.98
CA GLU A 636 -19.24 20.71 -3.71
C GLU A 636 -19.34 22.20 -3.34
N ALA A 637 -18.44 22.69 -2.48
CA ALA A 637 -18.38 24.11 -2.12
C ALA A 637 -18.12 24.99 -3.34
N GLY A 638 -17.12 24.64 -4.16
CA GLY A 638 -16.84 25.32 -5.42
C GLY A 638 -18.06 25.32 -6.34
N GLN A 639 -18.80 24.22 -6.42
CA GLN A 639 -20.03 24.17 -7.22
C GLN A 639 -21.11 25.12 -6.71
N ALA A 640 -21.25 25.28 -5.40
CA ALA A 640 -22.24 26.18 -4.79
C ALA A 640 -21.99 27.65 -5.17
N PHE A 641 -20.72 28.07 -5.31
CA PHE A 641 -20.38 29.42 -5.79
C PHE A 641 -20.75 29.64 -7.25
N PHE A 642 -20.71 28.60 -8.09
CA PHE A 642 -20.89 28.69 -9.54
C PHE A 642 -22.18 28.01 -10.05
N ASN A 643 -23.22 27.82 -9.24
CA ASN A 643 -24.46 27.23 -9.76
C ASN A 643 -25.70 27.73 -8.99
N ARG A 644 -26.59 28.45 -9.68
CA ARG A 644 -27.86 28.94 -9.13
C ARG A 644 -28.90 27.85 -8.87
N LYS A 645 -28.81 26.67 -9.51
CA LYS A 645 -29.80 25.58 -9.39
C LYS A 645 -29.35 24.38 -8.55
N ALA A 646 -28.07 24.28 -8.16
CA ALA A 646 -27.56 23.13 -7.40
C ALA A 646 -27.85 23.17 -5.89
N ALA A 647 -28.37 24.28 -5.37
CA ALA A 647 -28.63 24.42 -3.94
C ALA A 647 -29.85 23.61 -3.43
N GLN A 648 -30.54 22.87 -4.30
CA GLN A 648 -31.81 22.16 -4.00
C GLN A 648 -31.89 20.69 -4.44
N ALA A 649 -30.90 20.13 -5.11
CA ALA A 649 -31.00 18.78 -5.68
C ALA A 649 -30.03 17.77 -5.05
N GLU A 650 -30.16 17.50 -3.75
CA GLU A 650 -29.81 16.19 -3.16
C GLU A 650 -30.31 16.10 -1.72
N SER A 651 -31.62 15.88 -1.57
CA SER A 651 -32.21 15.42 -0.32
C SER A 651 -33.52 14.69 -0.62
N ALA A 652 -33.46 13.65 -1.45
CA ALA A 652 -34.48 12.62 -1.43
C ALA A 652 -33.94 11.47 -0.59
N PRO A 653 -34.49 11.22 0.61
CA PRO A 653 -34.29 9.95 1.29
C PRO A 653 -34.70 8.83 0.32
N PRO A 654 -33.98 7.70 0.26
CA PRO A 654 -34.46 6.56 -0.50
C PRO A 654 -35.88 6.23 -0.02
N ALA A 655 -36.83 6.13 -0.94
CA ALA A 655 -38.17 5.65 -0.62
C ALA A 655 -38.04 4.35 0.17
N ALA A 656 -38.69 4.29 1.34
CA ALA A 656 -38.70 3.12 2.20
C ALA A 656 -39.34 1.97 1.43
N GLY A 657 -38.50 1.13 0.82
CA GLY A 657 -38.94 -0.10 0.17
C GLY A 657 -39.66 -0.97 1.20
N LYS A 658 -40.82 -1.50 0.82
CA LYS A 658 -41.63 -2.43 1.62
C LYS A 658 -40.71 -3.51 2.21
N VAL A 659 -40.76 -3.65 3.53
CA VAL A 659 -40.02 -4.68 4.26
C VAL A 659 -40.62 -6.03 3.87
N ARG A 660 -39.94 -6.75 2.98
CA ARG A 660 -40.25 -8.16 2.73
C ARG A 660 -39.89 -8.91 4.01
N GLN A 661 -40.85 -9.59 4.63
CA GLN A 661 -40.60 -10.42 5.80
C GLN A 661 -39.61 -11.51 5.38
N VAL A 662 -38.36 -11.40 5.86
CA VAL A 662 -37.34 -12.43 5.68
C VAL A 662 -37.26 -13.21 6.97
N HIS A 663 -37.30 -14.54 6.87
CA HIS A 663 -37.17 -15.43 8.02
C HIS A 663 -35.77 -15.25 8.62
N TRP A 664 -35.69 -14.59 9.79
CA TRP A 664 -34.43 -14.19 10.42
C TRP A 664 -33.50 -15.39 10.67
N ALA A 665 -34.06 -16.54 11.07
CA ALA A 665 -33.32 -17.78 11.33
C ALA A 665 -32.67 -18.34 10.06
N ALA A 666 -33.39 -18.41 8.94
CA ALA A 666 -32.84 -18.88 7.67
C ALA A 666 -31.68 -17.99 7.20
N LYS A 667 -31.80 -16.66 7.38
CA LYS A 667 -30.72 -15.73 7.05
C LYS A 667 -29.50 -15.90 7.97
N ALA A 668 -29.72 -16.11 9.27
CA ALA A 668 -28.65 -16.36 10.23
C ALA A 668 -27.90 -17.67 9.92
N LEU A 669 -28.64 -18.75 9.66
CA LEU A 669 -28.10 -20.03 9.21
C LEU A 669 -27.34 -19.91 7.89
N GLY A 670 -27.87 -19.18 6.92
CA GLY A 670 -27.18 -18.91 5.66
C GLY A 670 -25.85 -18.17 5.83
N ILE A 671 -25.76 -17.24 6.79
CA ILE A 671 -24.50 -16.54 7.11
C ILE A 671 -23.51 -17.46 7.83
N LEU A 672 -23.98 -18.27 8.78
CA LEU A 672 -23.15 -19.28 9.45
C LEU A 672 -22.58 -20.27 8.44
N ALA A 673 -23.43 -20.81 7.56
CA ALA A 673 -23.03 -21.72 6.50
C ALA A 673 -22.03 -21.05 5.55
N LEU A 674 -22.28 -19.81 5.12
CA LEU A 674 -21.35 -19.07 4.24
C LEU A 674 -19.95 -18.97 4.84
N PHE A 675 -19.84 -18.51 6.09
CA PHE A 675 -18.53 -18.34 6.73
C PHE A 675 -17.88 -19.68 7.11
N GLY A 676 -18.68 -20.68 7.48
CA GLY A 676 -18.20 -22.05 7.67
C GLY A 676 -17.63 -22.65 6.38
N LEU A 677 -18.29 -22.43 5.24
CA LEU A 677 -17.80 -22.88 3.93
C LEU A 677 -16.53 -22.14 3.51
N ILE A 678 -16.47 -20.82 3.68
CA ILE A 678 -15.26 -20.04 3.37
C ILE A 678 -14.10 -20.47 4.29
N GLY A 679 -14.35 -20.65 5.59
CA GLY A 679 -13.35 -21.18 6.52
C GLY A 679 -12.91 -22.60 6.14
N GLY A 680 -13.84 -23.42 5.63
CA GLY A 680 -13.60 -24.78 5.15
C GLY A 680 -12.69 -24.87 3.93
N LEU A 681 -12.51 -23.78 3.17
CA LEU A 681 -11.53 -23.73 2.08
C LEU A 681 -10.08 -23.86 2.57
N ILE A 682 -9.80 -23.56 3.84
CA ILE A 682 -8.45 -23.68 4.40
C ILE A 682 -8.03 -25.14 4.57
N PRO A 683 -8.76 -25.99 5.32
CA PRO A 683 -8.40 -27.41 5.39
C PRO A 683 -8.57 -28.12 4.04
N PHE A 684 -9.53 -27.69 3.21
CA PHE A 684 -9.65 -28.25 1.85
C PHE A 684 -8.36 -28.07 1.04
N SER A 685 -7.63 -26.96 1.19
CA SER A 685 -6.37 -26.77 0.47
C SER A 685 -5.27 -27.74 0.90
N GLN A 686 -5.39 -28.42 2.05
CA GLN A 686 -4.42 -29.44 2.47
C GLN A 686 -4.58 -30.77 1.73
N THR A 687 -5.75 -31.03 1.14
CA THR A 687 -6.11 -32.35 0.59
C THR A 687 -6.28 -32.36 -0.93
N ILE A 688 -6.03 -31.23 -1.60
CA ILE A 688 -6.19 -31.11 -3.06
C ILE A 688 -5.22 -32.00 -3.81
N HIS A 689 -3.98 -32.09 -3.34
CA HIS A 689 -2.90 -32.81 -4.03
C HIS A 689 -2.55 -34.10 -3.30
N PRO A 690 -2.36 -35.22 -4.02
CA PRO A 690 -1.85 -36.44 -3.42
C PRO A 690 -0.38 -36.28 -3.03
N LEU A 691 0.09 -37.14 -2.12
CA LEU A 691 1.49 -37.15 -1.70
C LEU A 691 2.41 -37.44 -2.88
N ARG A 692 3.24 -36.45 -3.27
CA ARG A 692 4.18 -36.54 -4.40
C ARG A 692 5.40 -37.40 -4.08
N TYR A 693 5.89 -37.33 -2.83
CA TYR A 693 7.06 -38.07 -2.37
C TYR A 693 6.69 -39.03 -1.23
N GLN A 694 6.90 -40.31 -1.46
CA GLN A 694 6.74 -41.31 -0.40
C GLN A 694 7.90 -41.21 0.61
N PRO A 695 7.66 -41.45 1.91
CA PRO A 695 8.70 -41.49 2.94
C PRO A 695 9.51 -42.79 2.78
N LEU A 696 10.45 -42.78 1.85
CA LEU A 696 11.35 -43.89 1.58
C LEU A 696 12.49 -43.95 2.60
N THR A 697 12.91 -45.16 2.92
CA THR A 697 14.12 -45.43 3.72
C THR A 697 15.39 -45.05 2.94
N GLN A 698 16.52 -44.89 3.65
CA GLN A 698 17.82 -44.58 3.02
C GLN A 698 18.22 -45.66 1.99
N ASP A 699 17.93 -46.94 2.27
CA ASP A 699 18.22 -48.05 1.35
C ASP A 699 17.38 -48.00 0.06
N GLU A 700 16.07 -47.70 0.18
CA GLU A 700 15.18 -47.55 -0.97
C GLU A 700 15.55 -46.34 -1.83
N LEU A 701 15.94 -45.23 -1.19
CA LEU A 701 16.46 -44.05 -1.90
C LEU A 701 17.78 -44.37 -2.61
N LEU A 702 18.66 -45.13 -1.96
CA LEU A 702 19.92 -45.55 -2.55
C LEU A 702 19.69 -46.47 -3.76
N ASP A 703 18.68 -47.35 -3.71
CA ASP A 703 18.27 -48.14 -4.88
C ASP A 703 17.76 -47.26 -6.02
N ARG A 704 17.00 -46.20 -5.70
CA ARG A 704 16.55 -45.23 -6.70
C ARG A 704 17.72 -44.46 -7.32
N LEU A 705 18.67 -44.00 -6.49
CA LEU A 705 19.88 -43.31 -6.92
C LEU A 705 20.80 -44.23 -7.74
N SER A 706 20.82 -45.53 -7.44
CA SER A 706 21.74 -46.51 -8.05
C SER A 706 21.66 -46.57 -9.58
N LYS A 707 20.49 -46.25 -10.14
CA LYS A 707 20.24 -46.18 -11.59
C LYS A 707 21.09 -45.10 -12.29
N PHE A 708 21.57 -44.11 -11.54
CA PHE A 708 22.32 -42.95 -12.04
C PHE A 708 23.80 -42.96 -11.62
N LEU A 709 24.21 -43.96 -10.83
CA LEU A 709 25.59 -44.10 -10.38
C LEU A 709 26.62 -44.37 -11.49
N PRO A 710 26.31 -45.04 -12.62
CA PRO A 710 27.30 -45.26 -13.69
C PRO A 710 27.96 -43.98 -14.21
N GLU A 711 27.27 -42.84 -14.15
CA GLU A 711 27.76 -41.53 -14.59
C GLU A 711 28.57 -40.79 -13.50
N THR A 712 28.50 -41.25 -12.25
CA THR A 712 29.13 -40.58 -11.10
C THR A 712 30.53 -41.11 -10.77
N GLY A 713 30.86 -42.34 -11.18
CA GLY A 713 32.05 -43.05 -10.73
C GLY A 713 31.96 -43.58 -9.29
N LEU A 714 30.82 -43.39 -8.63
CA LEU A 714 30.52 -43.94 -7.30
C LEU A 714 29.77 -45.27 -7.44
N ASN A 715 29.90 -46.14 -6.44
CA ASN A 715 29.14 -47.38 -6.38
C ASN A 715 28.25 -47.42 -5.13
N LYS A 716 27.27 -48.33 -5.13
CA LYS A 716 26.29 -48.47 -4.04
C LYS A 716 26.96 -48.71 -2.68
N GLN A 717 28.04 -49.49 -2.64
CA GLN A 717 28.75 -49.82 -1.40
C GLN A 717 29.45 -48.59 -0.79
N THR A 718 30.07 -47.75 -1.63
CA THR A 718 30.74 -46.53 -1.17
C THR A 718 29.74 -45.55 -0.56
N ILE A 719 28.56 -45.37 -1.18
CA ILE A 719 27.52 -44.48 -0.65
C ILE A 719 26.90 -45.08 0.62
N ALA A 720 26.64 -46.38 0.66
CA ALA A 720 26.14 -47.06 1.86
C ALA A 720 27.10 -46.93 3.05
N ALA A 721 28.41 -46.97 2.81
CA ALA A 721 29.42 -46.73 3.85
C ALA A 721 29.44 -45.26 4.30
N PHE A 722 29.31 -44.31 3.37
CA PHE A 722 29.22 -42.87 3.69
C PHE A 722 27.98 -42.54 4.55
N LEU A 723 26.83 -43.15 4.24
CA LEU A 723 25.58 -42.97 4.99
C LEU A 723 25.61 -43.56 6.42
N GLN A 724 26.71 -44.21 6.84
CA GLN A 724 26.90 -44.60 8.24
C GLN A 724 27.32 -43.42 9.14
N ASP A 725 27.79 -42.31 8.56
CA ASP A 725 28.08 -41.08 9.29
C ASP A 725 26.75 -40.42 9.71
N GLU A 726 26.65 -40.02 10.99
CA GLU A 726 25.44 -39.40 11.54
C GLU A 726 25.07 -38.06 10.85
N ASN A 727 26.04 -37.41 10.20
CA ASN A 727 25.84 -36.17 9.46
C ASN A 727 25.57 -36.40 7.97
N ALA A 728 25.80 -37.61 7.44
CA ALA A 728 25.53 -37.93 6.04
C ALA A 728 24.07 -38.31 5.84
N ALA A 729 23.45 -37.82 4.76
CA ALA A 729 22.11 -38.26 4.40
C ALA A 729 21.89 -38.28 2.88
N LEU A 730 20.97 -39.14 2.46
CA LEU A 730 20.34 -39.11 1.15
C LEU A 730 18.90 -38.64 1.31
N ILE A 731 18.54 -37.56 0.63
CA ILE A 731 17.23 -36.90 0.76
C ILE A 731 16.60 -36.65 -0.60
N GLN A 732 15.27 -36.70 -0.69
CA GLN A 732 14.53 -36.40 -1.92
C GLN A 732 13.46 -35.33 -1.67
N GLY A 733 13.09 -34.59 -2.69
CA GLY A 733 12.03 -33.60 -2.58
C GLY A 733 11.94 -32.64 -3.77
N ALA A 734 11.18 -31.57 -3.59
CA ALA A 734 11.03 -30.49 -4.55
C ALA A 734 12.06 -29.39 -4.29
N ALA A 735 12.84 -29.02 -5.30
CA ALA A 735 13.79 -27.91 -5.23
C ALA A 735 13.09 -26.56 -5.44
N LEU A 736 13.15 -25.70 -4.43
CA LEU A 736 12.55 -24.38 -4.41
C LEU A 736 13.61 -23.26 -4.45
N TYR A 737 13.29 -22.19 -5.18
CA TYR A 737 14.08 -20.95 -5.24
C TYR A 737 15.60 -21.10 -5.56
N PRO A 738 15.98 -21.84 -6.62
CA PRO A 738 17.38 -22.05 -6.97
C PRO A 738 18.06 -20.75 -7.37
N ARG A 739 19.20 -20.46 -6.72
CA ARG A 739 20.01 -19.26 -6.94
C ARG A 739 21.47 -19.62 -6.99
N PHE A 740 22.20 -19.04 -7.92
CA PHE A 740 23.64 -19.14 -8.03
C PHE A 740 24.26 -17.83 -7.55
N LEU A 741 25.27 -17.94 -6.70
CA LEU A 741 26.03 -16.82 -6.15
C LEU A 741 27.51 -17.04 -6.47
N TYR A 742 28.16 -16.01 -7.01
CA TYR A 742 29.60 -16.04 -7.23
C TYR A 742 30.37 -15.89 -5.89
N GLN A 743 31.66 -16.22 -5.89
CA GLN A 743 32.57 -15.93 -4.77
C GLN A 743 32.45 -14.46 -4.34
N GLY A 744 32.32 -14.24 -3.03
CA GLY A 744 32.15 -12.90 -2.44
C GLY A 744 30.75 -12.31 -2.61
N GLU A 745 29.86 -12.97 -3.34
CA GLU A 745 28.45 -12.60 -3.43
C GLU A 745 27.62 -13.29 -2.34
N GLY A 746 26.58 -12.58 -1.92
CA GLY A 746 25.68 -12.99 -0.87
C GLY A 746 24.82 -11.82 -0.42
N PHE A 747 23.77 -12.16 0.31
CA PHE A 747 22.85 -11.23 0.93
C PHE A 747 23.25 -11.06 2.41
N PRO A 748 23.07 -9.86 3.00
CA PRO A 748 23.30 -9.64 4.43
C PRO A 748 22.19 -10.33 5.24
N SER A 749 22.30 -11.65 5.38
CA SER A 749 21.26 -12.55 5.88
C SER A 749 21.89 -13.76 6.61
N TRP A 750 21.11 -14.82 6.83
CA TRP A 750 21.54 -16.08 7.44
C TRP A 750 22.06 -17.07 6.38
N PRO A 751 22.88 -18.07 6.76
CA PRO A 751 23.21 -19.20 5.88
C PRO A 751 21.94 -19.84 5.30
N PRO A 752 21.90 -20.18 4.00
CA PRO A 752 23.02 -20.27 3.06
C PRO A 752 23.24 -18.99 2.24
N TYR A 753 22.57 -17.88 2.56
CA TYR A 753 22.52 -16.68 1.72
C TYR A 753 23.69 -15.71 1.92
N GLU A 754 24.48 -15.89 2.97
CA GLU A 754 25.58 -14.99 3.34
C GLU A 754 26.72 -14.95 2.30
N LYS A 755 27.67 -14.03 2.47
CA LYS A 755 28.83 -13.97 1.57
C LYS A 755 29.82 -15.06 1.96
N VAL A 756 30.26 -15.85 0.99
CA VAL A 756 31.30 -16.88 1.19
C VAL A 756 32.37 -16.80 0.10
N GLU A 757 33.52 -17.44 0.36
CA GLU A 757 34.72 -17.34 -0.49
C GLU A 757 34.77 -18.35 -1.66
N TYR A 758 33.63 -18.93 -2.02
CA TYR A 758 33.49 -19.86 -3.16
C TYR A 758 32.14 -19.66 -3.89
N PRO A 759 32.08 -19.94 -5.20
CA PRO A 759 30.84 -19.95 -5.95
C PRO A 759 29.99 -21.16 -5.58
N ARG A 760 28.67 -20.96 -5.52
CA ARG A 760 27.74 -22.02 -5.12
C ARG A 760 26.34 -21.80 -5.67
N THR A 761 25.64 -22.90 -5.85
CA THR A 761 24.19 -22.91 -6.06
C THR A 761 23.49 -23.23 -4.75
N ILE A 762 22.47 -22.46 -4.42
CA ILE A 762 21.64 -22.65 -3.23
C ILE A 762 20.18 -22.86 -3.65
N PHE A 763 19.47 -23.73 -2.95
CA PHE A 763 18.03 -23.91 -3.10
C PHE A 763 17.46 -24.53 -1.81
N VAL A 764 16.15 -24.37 -1.61
CA VAL A 764 15.45 -24.98 -0.48
C VAL A 764 14.84 -26.29 -0.95
N LEU A 765 15.12 -27.39 -0.26
CA LEU A 765 14.49 -28.67 -0.51
C LEU A 765 13.36 -28.90 0.49
N ILE A 766 12.17 -29.21 -0.02
CA ILE A 766 11.04 -29.70 0.79
C ILE A 766 10.71 -31.14 0.41
N GLY A 767 10.52 -32.01 1.39
CA GLY A 767 10.33 -33.44 1.14
C GLY A 767 9.98 -34.23 2.41
N PRO A 768 9.93 -35.56 2.34
CA PRO A 768 9.49 -36.39 3.45
C PRO A 768 10.60 -36.74 4.45
N GLN A 769 11.88 -36.71 4.06
CA GLN A 769 13.00 -37.09 4.94
C GLN A 769 13.38 -35.97 5.91
N LEU A 770 13.44 -34.73 5.42
CA LEU A 770 13.70 -33.53 6.21
C LEU A 770 12.54 -32.57 6.00
N ASN A 771 12.11 -31.92 7.08
CA ASN A 771 11.05 -30.91 6.99
C ASN A 771 11.42 -29.84 5.96
N GLU A 772 12.57 -29.19 6.14
CA GLU A 772 13.20 -28.32 5.15
C GLU A 772 14.72 -28.51 5.20
N ALA A 773 15.39 -28.39 4.06
CA ALA A 773 16.84 -28.38 3.99
C ALA A 773 17.33 -27.25 3.07
N ASN A 774 18.22 -26.41 3.57
CA ASN A 774 18.89 -25.38 2.79
C ASN A 774 20.09 -25.99 2.08
N ILE A 775 19.92 -26.36 0.81
CA ILE A 775 20.95 -27.03 0.03
C ILE A 775 22.00 -26.02 -0.42
N VAL A 776 23.28 -26.37 -0.25
CA VAL A 776 24.43 -25.65 -0.78
C VAL A 776 25.23 -26.59 -1.66
N LEU A 777 25.33 -26.28 -2.96
CA LEU A 777 26.13 -27.02 -3.93
C LEU A 777 27.29 -26.15 -4.42
N PRO A 778 28.51 -26.33 -3.88
CA PRO A 778 29.68 -25.60 -4.34
C PRO A 778 30.07 -25.99 -5.76
N GLY A 779 30.39 -25.01 -6.60
CA GLY A 779 30.77 -25.26 -7.99
C GLY A 779 30.44 -24.10 -8.93
N PRO A 780 30.64 -24.28 -10.25
CA PRO A 780 30.30 -23.27 -11.25
C PRO A 780 28.78 -23.14 -11.41
N ASN A 781 28.36 -22.09 -12.12
CA ASN A 781 26.96 -21.86 -12.44
C ASN A 781 26.38 -23.05 -13.23
N PRO A 782 25.37 -23.77 -12.72
CA PRO A 782 24.72 -24.84 -13.46
C PRO A 782 23.90 -24.24 -14.62
N GLN A 783 23.55 -25.07 -15.62
CA GLN A 783 22.78 -24.58 -16.76
C GLN A 783 21.37 -24.12 -16.35
N ILE A 784 20.54 -25.02 -15.83
CA ILE A 784 19.18 -24.74 -15.35
C ILE A 784 18.84 -25.73 -14.23
N ILE A 785 18.27 -25.24 -13.13
CA ILE A 785 17.63 -26.07 -12.09
C ILE A 785 16.22 -25.50 -11.94
N PRO A 786 15.18 -26.05 -12.58
CA PRO A 786 13.85 -25.47 -12.54
C PRO A 786 13.29 -25.38 -11.11
N HIS A 787 12.52 -24.34 -10.83
CA HIS A 787 11.75 -24.27 -9.58
C HIS A 787 10.67 -25.37 -9.56
N ASP A 788 10.46 -26.01 -8.40
CA ASP A 788 9.53 -27.13 -8.19
C ASP A 788 9.92 -28.40 -8.98
N SER A 789 11.23 -28.57 -9.21
CA SER A 789 11.79 -29.78 -9.83
C SER A 789 12.05 -30.89 -8.80
N ASP A 790 11.92 -32.14 -9.23
CA ASP A 790 12.20 -33.30 -8.39
C ASP A 790 13.71 -33.48 -8.27
N VAL A 791 14.23 -33.52 -7.04
CA VAL A 791 15.67 -33.74 -6.81
C VAL A 791 15.95 -34.80 -5.76
N ILE A 792 17.06 -35.50 -5.96
CA ILE A 792 17.68 -36.37 -4.95
C ILE A 792 19.05 -35.78 -4.63
N VAL A 793 19.34 -35.56 -3.35
CA VAL A 793 20.56 -34.92 -2.88
C VAL A 793 21.30 -35.84 -1.92
N LEU A 794 22.58 -36.06 -2.20
CA LEU A 794 23.53 -36.73 -1.30
C LEU A 794 24.48 -35.67 -0.74
N GLY A 795 24.66 -35.65 0.58
CA GLY A 795 25.52 -34.66 1.21
C GLY A 795 25.58 -34.78 2.72
N CYS A 796 26.09 -33.72 3.36
CA CYS A 796 26.24 -33.64 4.81
C CYS A 796 25.35 -32.54 5.40
N SER A 797 24.67 -32.84 6.50
CA SER A 797 24.00 -31.85 7.34
C SER A 797 24.98 -31.27 8.35
N ASN A 798 24.99 -29.95 8.52
CA ASN A 798 25.72 -29.28 9.60
C ASN A 798 24.77 -28.66 10.64
N GLY A 799 23.48 -29.03 10.60
CA GLY A 799 22.42 -28.49 11.46
C GLY A 799 21.80 -27.18 10.97
N VAL A 800 22.41 -26.47 10.02
CA VAL A 800 21.90 -25.20 9.45
C VAL A 800 21.68 -25.30 7.94
N THR A 801 22.69 -25.81 7.23
CA THR A 801 22.66 -26.09 5.79
C THR A 801 22.91 -27.56 5.53
N PHE A 802 22.62 -27.96 4.29
CA PHE A 802 22.90 -29.28 3.77
C PHE A 802 23.89 -29.14 2.61
N ASP A 803 25.14 -29.48 2.85
CA ASP A 803 26.22 -29.31 1.89
C ASP A 803 26.21 -30.50 0.92
N ALA A 804 25.74 -30.24 -0.30
CA ALA A 804 25.51 -31.24 -1.32
C ALA A 804 26.81 -31.63 -2.03
N LEU A 805 27.07 -32.93 -2.05
CA LEU A 805 28.14 -33.55 -2.85
C LEU A 805 27.61 -33.97 -4.24
N LEU A 806 26.34 -34.38 -4.29
CA LEU A 806 25.65 -34.82 -5.49
C LEU A 806 24.20 -34.35 -5.50
N VAL A 807 23.73 -33.84 -6.64
CA VAL A 807 22.33 -33.50 -6.90
C VAL A 807 21.90 -34.17 -8.21
N VAL A 808 20.89 -35.03 -8.14
CA VAL A 808 20.22 -35.61 -9.31
C VAL A 808 18.91 -34.87 -9.52
N LEU A 809 18.75 -34.26 -10.69
CA LEU A 809 17.59 -33.45 -11.09
C LEU A 809 16.71 -34.21 -12.07
N ASN A 810 15.42 -34.34 -11.75
CA ASN A 810 14.38 -35.02 -12.52
C ASN A 810 14.79 -36.40 -13.03
N GLU A 811 15.64 -37.12 -12.30
CA GLU A 811 16.18 -38.42 -12.73
C GLU A 811 16.91 -38.38 -14.09
N GLN A 812 17.46 -37.22 -14.49
CA GLN A 812 18.08 -37.03 -15.81
C GLN A 812 19.39 -36.24 -15.77
N ALA A 813 19.44 -35.14 -15.03
CA ALA A 813 20.62 -34.29 -14.97
C ALA A 813 21.36 -34.49 -13.65
N LEU A 814 22.69 -34.57 -13.73
CA LEU A 814 23.56 -34.82 -12.60
C LEU A 814 24.46 -33.61 -12.35
N TYR A 815 24.45 -33.09 -11.12
CA TYR A 815 25.35 -32.03 -10.68
C TYR A 815 26.20 -32.54 -9.52
N LYS A 816 27.51 -32.43 -9.66
CA LYS A 816 28.49 -32.76 -8.61
C LYS A 816 29.06 -31.49 -8.01
N MET A 817 29.43 -31.57 -6.74
CA MET A 817 30.26 -30.55 -6.12
C MET A 817 31.57 -30.39 -6.91
N GLN A 818 32.00 -29.15 -7.13
CA GLN A 818 33.28 -28.84 -7.75
C GLN A 818 34.10 -27.88 -6.88
N PRO A 819 35.37 -28.22 -6.54
CA PRO A 819 36.11 -29.42 -6.96
C PRO A 819 35.55 -30.71 -6.33
N GLU A 820 35.69 -31.84 -7.04
CA GLU A 820 35.24 -33.14 -6.53
C GLU A 820 36.00 -33.49 -5.24
N ARG A 821 35.28 -34.02 -4.25
CA ARG A 821 35.80 -34.39 -2.93
C ARG A 821 35.42 -35.84 -2.60
N PRO A 822 36.19 -36.53 -1.75
CA PRO A 822 35.77 -37.82 -1.20
C PRO A 822 34.47 -37.67 -0.38
N LEU A 823 33.71 -38.75 -0.30
CA LEU A 823 32.47 -38.81 0.50
C LEU A 823 32.82 -38.86 1.99
N GLU A 824 33.04 -37.70 2.60
CA GLU A 824 33.39 -37.52 4.02
C GLU A 824 32.60 -36.33 4.60
N CYS A 825 32.10 -36.46 5.83
CA CYS A 825 31.48 -35.35 6.57
C CYS A 825 32.42 -34.85 7.69
N PRO A 826 32.45 -33.53 7.99
CA PRO A 826 31.79 -32.45 7.25
C PRO A 826 32.46 -32.16 5.90
N VAL A 827 31.67 -31.64 4.94
CA VAL A 827 32.20 -31.23 3.64
C VAL A 827 33.16 -30.05 3.82
N ARG A 828 34.40 -30.19 3.34
CA ARG A 828 35.38 -29.10 3.38
C ARG A 828 35.06 -28.05 2.30
N GLU A 829 34.94 -26.80 2.72
CA GLU A 829 34.69 -25.68 1.82
C GLU A 829 35.80 -25.54 0.76
N PRO A 830 35.46 -25.26 -0.52
CA PRO A 830 36.45 -24.98 -1.55
C PRO A 830 37.21 -23.68 -1.30
N ILE A 831 38.50 -23.67 -1.66
CA ILE A 831 39.28 -22.43 -1.71
C ILE A 831 39.41 -21.99 -3.16
N CYS A 832 38.80 -20.86 -3.51
CA CYS A 832 38.74 -20.37 -4.89
C CYS A 832 39.56 -19.10 -5.10
N ASN A 833 40.27 -19.03 -6.23
CA ASN A 833 40.89 -17.80 -6.72
C ASN A 833 40.00 -17.18 -7.81
N ASN A 834 39.22 -16.16 -7.44
CA ASN A 834 38.41 -15.32 -8.33
C ASN A 834 37.46 -16.12 -9.25
N ASN A 835 36.70 -17.08 -8.71
CA ASN A 835 35.76 -17.93 -9.47
C ASN A 835 36.38 -18.74 -10.64
N LYS A 836 37.72 -18.74 -10.81
CA LYS A 836 38.38 -19.35 -11.98
C LYS A 836 38.99 -20.72 -11.69
N LYS A 837 39.51 -20.92 -10.47
CA LYS A 837 40.08 -22.20 -10.01
C LYS A 837 39.75 -22.38 -8.53
N CYS A 838 39.07 -23.47 -8.20
CA CYS A 838 38.73 -23.87 -6.84
C CYS A 838 39.48 -25.17 -6.49
N GLN A 839 40.02 -25.25 -5.27
CA GLN A 839 40.79 -26.40 -4.75
C GLN A 839 40.20 -26.97 -3.47
#